data_AF-A0A387BSJ4-F1
#
_entry.id   AF-A0A387BSJ4-F1
#
_cell.length_a   1.000
_cell.length_b   1.000
_cell.length_c   1.000
_cell.angle_alpha   90.00
_cell.angle_beta   90.00
_cell.angle_gamma   90.00
#
_symmetry.space_group_name_H-M   'P 1'
#
loop_
_entity.id
_entity.type
_entity.pdbx_description
1 polymer ?
#
loop_
_entity_poly.entity_id
_entity_poly.type
_entity_poly.pdbx_seq_one_letter_code
_entity_poly.pdbx_strand_id
1 'polypeptide(L)'
;MADKLVLQTQQWLNLTYGNIAGFDKVPENGQTGWATIYGLIEALQHELNITDLIPNFGDTTLQRFDENITPHLINGLTGNIVYLIQGAFWCKGISPGGFDGKYSANITNAINELQADAGYAPNGKLSGMWARALFDMSAFVLVPGGDAKIREIQQWLNANYSDYFGIIPCDGIYQRDTNTALIYALQAELNYSPDEATGSYGNGTTSRTYPISEGDSGNYVRIVQFGLYVNDFYSDGVFDGYFSDSMGDAVLSFRKFMILPEYTRIADRMVIKGLLSSAGDTDRNADGVDTSTQLTLAQIQTLVDMDVKIIGRYLTGSVGVGSDKHDKFLSIEELSAIFSRGLSVFPIYQDGGWDIDYFNAPQGNIDGFTAGDAAANLEIPVGTVIYFAVDVDIQDGNIAGTILPYFESIYNALLPTGYRVGIYGTRNICNRVISAGFAAYAFVSDMSTGYSGNLGFPMPNLWAFDQFIEFSTGLDSGVLAIDQVAVSGRDLGFNHFEDVGIRPTRQKLIQLGEILPILAPPALGTIEFDSELLIPSGPYNVYVKLIQSLDTDVSNNPLDLKISNGKITNDLIEQLTKYYGKIVLPIEEQKFTIYNEIASNIKEGSFTISPANRPEEPNRGIEVKFNYSYNDGSGRAVTWRVQIYLRRDTVQAVQPEDIGNYDTLLKVSSYLSEATPTMNFIRLLETFSSMTAQPILPVAQTIQADGLISVFGIIMLSLLVLA
;
A
#
# COMPACT_ATOMS: atom_id res chain seq x y z
N MET A 1 28.00 18.74 -3.53
CA MET A 1 29.05 19.77 -3.65
C MET A 1 29.77 19.82 -2.30
N ALA A 2 31.10 19.94 -2.28
CA ALA A 2 31.85 19.95 -1.01
C ALA A 2 31.60 21.27 -0.26
N ASP A 3 31.21 21.19 1.01
CA ASP A 3 31.13 22.32 1.91
C ASP A 3 32.53 22.62 2.46
N LYS A 4 32.95 23.88 2.34
CA LYS A 4 34.29 24.30 2.72
C LYS A 4 34.52 24.24 4.23
N LEU A 5 33.50 24.48 5.04
CA LEU A 5 33.59 24.48 6.51
C LEU A 5 33.46 23.08 7.08
N VAL A 6 32.71 22.19 6.41
CA VAL A 6 32.78 20.75 6.69
C VAL A 6 34.18 20.22 6.37
N LEU A 7 34.77 20.59 5.23
CA LEU A 7 36.14 20.17 4.89
C LEU A 7 37.16 20.67 5.92
N GLN A 8 37.06 21.93 6.36
CA GLN A 8 37.91 22.48 7.41
C GLN A 8 37.73 21.72 8.75
N THR A 9 36.51 21.35 9.09
CA THR A 9 36.21 20.54 10.28
C THR A 9 36.90 19.18 10.20
N GLN A 10 36.78 18.47 9.07
CA GLN A 10 37.40 17.16 8.84
C GLN A 10 38.93 17.22 8.94
N GLN A 11 39.54 18.22 8.30
CA GLN A 11 40.99 18.45 8.34
C GLN A 11 41.47 18.76 9.76
N TRP A 12 40.73 19.59 10.50
CA TRP A 12 41.05 19.94 11.87
C TRP A 12 40.93 18.73 12.81
N LEU A 13 39.89 17.90 12.66
CA LEU A 13 39.72 16.68 13.43
C LEU A 13 40.92 15.73 13.25
N ASN A 14 41.30 15.44 12.01
CA ASN A 14 42.43 14.57 11.72
C ASN A 14 43.77 15.15 12.23
N LEU A 15 43.94 16.46 12.16
CA LEU A 15 45.15 17.14 12.64
C LEU A 15 45.26 17.11 14.17
N THR A 16 44.15 17.41 14.86
CA THR A 16 44.12 17.55 16.33
C THR A 16 44.03 16.20 17.04
N TYR A 17 43.21 15.28 16.54
CA TYR A 17 42.90 14.01 17.22
C TYR A 17 43.42 12.76 16.51
N GLY A 18 43.93 12.86 15.28
CA GLY A 18 44.31 11.70 14.47
C GLY A 18 45.45 10.82 15.01
N ASN A 19 46.07 11.19 16.13
CA ASN A 19 47.07 10.40 16.88
C ASN A 19 46.57 9.95 18.27
N ILE A 20 45.33 10.26 18.64
CA ILE A 20 44.71 9.85 19.89
C ILE A 20 44.27 8.39 19.76
N ALA A 21 44.58 7.57 20.77
CA ALA A 21 44.18 6.18 20.78
C ALA A 21 42.64 6.07 20.83
N GLY A 22 42.06 5.27 19.93
CA GLY A 22 40.61 5.09 19.81
C GLY A 22 39.89 6.10 18.92
N PHE A 23 40.59 7.09 18.34
CA PHE A 23 40.01 8.01 17.37
C PHE A 23 40.18 7.49 15.94
N ASP A 24 39.09 7.43 15.18
CA ASP A 24 39.08 7.05 13.77
C ASP A 24 39.22 8.27 12.85
N LYS A 25 40.19 8.23 11.93
CA LYS A 25 40.39 9.31 10.97
C LYS A 25 39.18 9.47 10.05
N VAL A 26 38.77 10.70 9.84
CA VAL A 26 37.61 11.06 9.04
C VAL A 26 38.01 11.35 7.58
N PRO A 27 37.14 11.09 6.60
CA PRO A 27 37.40 11.46 5.21
C PRO A 27 37.41 12.98 5.03
N GLU A 28 38.43 13.54 4.38
CA GLU A 28 38.57 14.98 4.11
C GLU A 28 38.00 15.34 2.72
N ASN A 29 36.68 15.21 2.56
CA ASN A 29 36.00 15.38 1.27
C ASN A 29 34.98 16.54 1.25
N GLY A 30 34.81 17.25 2.37
CA GLY A 30 33.84 18.32 2.54
C GLY A 30 32.38 17.87 2.47
N GLN A 31 32.11 16.58 2.62
CA GLN A 31 30.76 16.02 2.67
C GLN A 31 30.45 15.63 4.10
N THR A 32 29.30 16.08 4.62
CA THR A 32 28.78 15.57 5.89
C THR A 32 28.44 14.08 5.77
N GLY A 33 28.45 13.36 6.90
CA GLY A 33 28.14 11.94 6.94
C GLY A 33 28.61 11.29 8.23
N TRP A 34 28.17 10.04 8.47
CA TRP A 34 28.42 9.30 9.70
C TRP A 34 29.88 9.28 10.13
N ALA A 35 30.82 9.05 9.21
CA ALA A 35 32.25 9.06 9.54
C ALA A 35 32.72 10.40 10.15
N THR A 36 32.19 11.54 9.68
CA THR A 36 32.55 12.86 10.24
C THR A 36 31.88 13.07 11.61
N ILE A 37 30.62 12.67 11.76
CA ILE A 37 29.90 12.74 13.04
C ILE A 37 30.55 11.85 14.10
N TYR A 38 30.95 10.62 13.75
CA TYR A 38 31.66 9.71 14.65
C TYR A 38 32.98 10.32 15.13
N GLY A 39 33.78 10.89 14.22
CA GLY A 39 35.00 11.62 14.62
C GLY A 39 34.71 12.81 15.54
N LEU A 40 33.63 13.58 15.30
CA LEU A 40 33.22 14.65 16.21
C LEU A 40 32.84 14.13 17.60
N ILE A 41 32.15 12.99 17.68
CA ILE A 41 31.77 12.34 18.95
C ILE A 41 33.01 11.83 19.70
N GLU A 42 33.89 11.08 19.04
CA GLU A 42 35.11 10.52 19.65
C GLU A 42 36.04 11.62 20.16
N ALA A 43 36.21 12.69 19.37
CA ALA A 43 36.96 13.87 19.79
C ALA A 43 36.31 14.57 21.00
N LEU A 44 34.98 14.71 21.03
CA LEU A 44 34.27 15.24 22.19
C LEU A 44 34.45 14.37 23.42
N GLN A 45 34.35 13.05 23.28
CA GLN A 45 34.57 12.09 24.36
C GLN A 45 35.98 12.22 24.95
N HIS A 46 37.00 12.40 24.09
CA HIS A 46 38.37 12.67 24.54
C HIS A 46 38.45 13.94 25.39
N GLU A 47 37.87 15.05 24.93
CA GLU A 47 37.84 16.32 25.68
C GLU A 47 37.05 16.21 27.01
N LEU A 48 36.10 15.27 27.09
CA LEU A 48 35.35 14.92 28.31
C LEU A 48 36.10 13.92 29.23
N ASN A 49 37.36 13.60 28.93
CA ASN A 49 38.18 12.62 29.64
C ASN A 49 37.54 11.22 29.70
N ILE A 50 36.91 10.79 28.61
CA ILE A 50 36.49 9.42 28.37
C ILE A 50 37.64 8.71 27.64
N THR A 51 38.08 7.55 28.14
CA THR A 51 39.25 6.82 27.60
C THR A 51 38.87 5.80 26.54
N ASP A 52 37.74 5.12 26.70
CA ASP A 52 37.23 4.14 25.75
C ASP A 52 36.29 4.86 24.77
N LEU A 53 36.90 5.41 23.71
CA LEU A 53 36.17 6.16 22.70
C LEU A 53 35.30 5.21 21.87
N ILE A 54 34.05 5.60 21.64
CA ILE A 54 33.10 4.88 20.79
C ILE A 54 32.37 5.86 19.88
N PRO A 55 32.01 5.45 18.65
CA PRO A 55 31.31 6.29 17.68
C PRO A 55 29.81 6.46 18.01
N ASN A 56 29.47 6.78 19.27
CA ASN A 56 28.11 6.97 19.75
C ASN A 56 28.04 7.98 20.91
N PHE A 57 27.03 8.85 20.89
CA PHE A 57 26.76 9.80 21.97
C PHE A 57 25.81 9.17 23.02
N GLY A 58 26.38 8.36 23.92
CA GLY A 58 25.63 7.69 25.00
C GLY A 58 25.45 8.54 26.27
N ASP A 59 24.78 7.96 27.27
CA ASP A 59 24.43 8.66 28.52
C ASP A 59 25.64 9.14 29.32
N THR A 60 26.76 8.41 29.29
CA THR A 60 28.03 8.86 29.90
C THR A 60 28.55 10.14 29.26
N THR A 61 28.47 10.26 27.93
CA THR A 61 28.87 11.46 27.19
C THR A 61 27.94 12.62 27.53
N LEU A 62 26.63 12.36 27.58
CA LEU A 62 25.63 13.35 27.95
C LEU A 62 25.86 13.91 29.36
N GLN A 63 25.97 13.03 30.35
CA GLN A 63 26.18 13.44 31.74
C GLN A 63 27.44 14.29 31.88
N ARG A 64 28.55 13.83 31.29
CA ARG A 64 29.81 14.58 31.34
C ARG A 64 29.75 15.90 30.59
N PHE A 65 28.99 15.98 29.50
CA PHE A 65 28.76 17.24 28.79
C PHE A 65 28.03 18.24 29.69
N ASP A 66 26.96 17.81 30.35
CA ASP A 66 26.20 18.68 31.25
C ASP A 66 26.95 19.10 32.50
N GLU A 67 27.80 18.23 33.06
CA GLU A 67 28.61 18.55 34.23
C GLU A 67 29.79 19.48 33.89
N ASN A 68 30.46 19.27 32.75
CA ASN A 68 31.76 19.89 32.49
C ASN A 68 31.74 20.97 31.40
N ILE A 69 30.78 20.94 30.47
CA ILE A 69 30.75 21.83 29.29
C ILE A 69 29.61 22.84 29.41
N THR A 70 28.36 22.38 29.56
CA THR A 70 27.16 23.24 29.59
C THR A 70 27.31 24.48 30.51
N PRO A 71 27.85 24.37 31.75
CA PRO A 71 27.96 25.52 32.65
C PRO A 71 28.98 26.58 32.21
N HIS A 72 29.88 26.23 31.28
CA HIS A 72 31.00 27.07 30.85
C HIS A 72 30.82 27.67 29.44
N LEU A 73 29.72 27.36 28.74
CA LEU A 73 29.41 27.87 27.40
C LEU A 73 28.98 29.35 27.43
N ILE A 74 29.95 30.24 27.64
CA ILE A 74 29.76 31.69 27.68
C ILE A 74 30.52 32.41 26.55
N ASN A 75 30.04 33.59 26.17
CA ASN A 75 30.68 34.42 25.15
C ASN A 75 32.14 34.70 25.48
N GLY A 76 33.03 34.37 24.55
CA GLY A 76 34.48 34.52 24.70
C GLY A 76 35.21 33.25 25.16
N LEU A 77 34.50 32.15 25.48
CA LEU A 77 35.14 30.83 25.65
C LEU A 77 35.91 30.47 24.38
N THR A 78 37.11 29.90 24.54
CA THR A 78 37.92 29.43 23.42
C THR A 78 38.45 28.03 23.67
N GLY A 79 38.60 27.22 22.63
CA GLY A 79 39.26 25.92 22.73
C GLY A 79 38.66 24.86 21.81
N ASN A 80 39.17 23.64 21.94
CA ASN A 80 38.78 22.51 21.11
C ASN A 80 37.28 22.18 21.17
N ILE A 81 36.68 22.26 22.36
CA ILE A 81 35.22 22.09 22.55
C ILE A 81 34.42 23.02 21.64
N VAL A 82 34.87 24.26 21.43
CA VAL A 82 34.15 25.21 20.58
C VAL A 82 34.30 24.84 19.10
N TYR A 83 35.47 24.38 18.67
CA TYR A 83 35.66 23.84 17.32
C TYR A 83 34.74 22.63 17.08
N LEU A 84 34.60 21.73 18.05
CA LEU A 84 33.70 20.59 17.95
C LEU A 84 32.24 21.03 17.78
N ILE A 85 31.77 21.99 18.58
CA ILE A 85 30.42 22.55 18.47
C ILE A 85 30.21 23.23 17.11
N GLN A 86 31.14 24.07 16.67
CA GLN A 86 31.07 24.72 15.36
C GLN A 86 31.05 23.70 14.22
N GLY A 87 31.90 22.69 14.29
CA GLY A 87 31.98 21.62 13.30
C GLY A 87 30.69 20.81 13.21
N ALA A 88 30.10 20.47 14.36
CA ALA A 88 28.82 19.78 14.40
C ALA A 88 27.68 20.61 13.81
N PHE A 89 27.62 21.93 14.07
CA PHE A 89 26.65 22.81 13.43
C PHE A 89 26.82 22.90 11.91
N TRP A 90 28.06 22.99 11.41
CA TRP A 90 28.31 22.94 9.97
C TRP A 90 27.87 21.62 9.35
N CYS A 91 28.09 20.50 10.04
CA CYS A 91 27.60 19.19 9.59
C CYS A 91 26.06 19.09 9.61
N LYS A 92 25.41 19.83 10.53
CA LYS A 92 23.94 19.96 10.63
C LYS A 92 23.34 20.91 9.59
N GLY A 93 24.15 21.73 8.94
CA GLY A 93 23.71 22.75 7.98
C GLY A 93 23.23 24.05 8.61
N ILE A 94 23.46 24.25 9.91
CA ILE A 94 23.15 25.50 10.64
C ILE A 94 24.44 26.30 10.79
N SER A 95 24.41 27.60 10.54
CA SER A 95 25.62 28.43 10.58
C SER A 95 25.95 28.92 12.01
N PRO A 96 27.05 28.45 12.64
CA PRO A 96 27.57 29.01 13.88
C PRO A 96 28.43 30.28 13.65
N GLY A 97 28.48 30.79 12.42
CA GLY A 97 29.32 31.91 12.00
C GLY A 97 30.67 31.47 11.40
N GLY A 98 31.66 31.18 12.25
CA GLY A 98 33.01 30.78 11.82
C GLY A 98 33.39 29.37 12.27
N PHE A 99 34.60 28.95 11.91
CA PHE A 99 35.29 27.78 12.47
C PHE A 99 36.61 28.27 13.07
N ASP A 100 36.52 28.96 14.20
CA ASP A 100 37.60 29.75 14.83
C ASP A 100 37.87 29.35 16.29
N GLY A 101 37.10 28.39 16.81
CA GLY A 101 37.23 27.91 18.18
C GLY A 101 36.84 28.94 19.23
N LYS A 102 36.04 29.97 18.88
CA LYS A 102 35.58 31.03 19.80
C LYS A 102 34.06 31.04 19.95
N TYR A 103 33.59 30.88 21.19
CA TYR A 103 32.17 30.91 21.50
C TYR A 103 31.65 32.34 21.37
N SER A 104 30.69 32.53 20.47
CA SER A 104 30.17 33.84 20.09
C SER A 104 28.64 33.84 20.05
N ALA A 105 28.05 35.04 19.92
CA ALA A 105 26.61 35.18 19.75
C ALA A 105 26.06 34.41 18.54
N ASN A 106 26.87 34.17 17.50
CA ASN A 106 26.44 33.35 16.36
C ASN A 106 26.20 31.88 16.76
N ILE A 107 26.97 31.33 17.70
CA ILE A 107 26.72 29.98 18.22
C ILE A 107 25.42 29.97 19.02
N THR A 108 25.18 30.99 19.86
CA THR A 108 23.89 31.12 20.57
C THR A 108 22.71 31.21 19.59
N ASN A 109 22.86 31.92 18.46
CA ASN A 109 21.84 31.97 17.41
C ASN A 109 21.64 30.61 16.72
N ALA A 110 22.72 29.87 16.43
CA ALA A 110 22.64 28.52 15.88
C ALA A 110 21.94 27.54 16.84
N ILE A 111 22.19 27.66 18.16
CA ILE A 111 21.46 26.89 19.18
C ILE A 111 19.98 27.27 19.15
N ASN A 112 19.64 28.56 19.08
CA ASN A 112 18.26 28.99 19.01
C ASN A 112 17.54 28.47 17.76
N GLU A 113 18.23 28.44 16.61
CA GLU A 113 17.72 27.89 15.34
C GLU A 113 17.44 26.39 15.47
N LEU A 114 18.41 25.61 15.97
CA LEU A 114 18.23 24.18 16.23
C LEU A 114 17.04 23.91 17.17
N GLN A 115 16.92 24.69 18.24
CA GLN A 115 15.82 24.56 19.20
C GLN A 115 14.45 24.86 18.56
N ALA A 116 14.36 25.94 17.78
CA ALA A 116 13.14 26.29 17.08
C ALA A 116 12.76 25.23 16.03
N ASP A 117 13.73 24.73 15.28
CA ASP A 117 13.53 23.71 14.27
C ASP A 117 13.08 22.36 14.86
N ALA A 118 13.57 22.03 16.05
CA ALA A 118 13.12 20.87 16.81
C ALA A 118 11.77 21.08 17.54
N GLY A 119 11.14 22.26 17.45
CA GLY A 119 9.81 22.54 18.00
C GLY A 119 9.78 23.24 19.36
N TYR A 120 10.92 23.65 19.91
CA TYR A 120 11.01 24.26 21.23
C TYR A 120 10.99 25.78 21.18
N ALA A 121 10.53 26.40 22.27
CA ALA A 121 10.80 27.80 22.55
C ALA A 121 12.31 28.00 22.80
N PRO A 122 13.02 28.78 21.96
CA PRO A 122 14.47 28.89 22.08
C PRO A 122 14.91 29.57 23.37
N ASN A 123 15.95 29.02 24.01
CA ASN A 123 16.57 29.57 25.22
C ASN A 123 18.10 29.73 25.10
N GLY A 124 18.68 29.33 23.97
CA GLY A 124 20.09 29.51 23.63
C GLY A 124 21.06 28.64 24.45
N LYS A 125 20.56 27.65 25.20
CA LYS A 125 21.37 26.74 26.02
C LYS A 125 21.57 25.40 25.34
N LEU A 126 22.82 25.03 25.12
CA LEU A 126 23.22 23.71 24.64
C LEU A 126 23.44 22.78 25.84
N SER A 127 22.39 22.08 26.27
CA SER A 127 22.52 20.98 27.25
C SER A 127 23.05 19.71 26.59
N GLY A 128 23.37 18.68 27.37
CA GLY A 128 23.81 17.37 26.88
C GLY A 128 22.77 16.71 25.97
N MET A 129 21.47 16.93 26.22
CA MET A 129 20.41 16.48 25.31
C MET A 129 20.46 17.18 23.94
N TRP A 130 20.65 18.50 23.91
CA TRP A 130 20.82 19.25 22.66
C TRP A 130 22.15 18.94 21.97
N ALA A 131 23.21 18.71 22.73
CA ALA A 131 24.48 18.26 22.19
C ALA A 131 24.34 16.89 21.52
N ARG A 132 23.64 15.93 22.14
CA ARG A 132 23.34 14.64 21.52
C ARG A 132 22.58 14.78 20.19
N ALA A 133 21.59 15.66 20.12
CA ALA A 133 20.85 15.95 18.88
C ALA A 133 21.71 16.66 17.80
N LEU A 134 22.64 17.51 18.24
CA LEU A 134 23.57 18.23 17.37
C LEU A 134 24.63 17.30 16.77
N PHE A 135 25.22 16.43 17.59
CA PHE A 135 26.24 15.45 17.21
C PHE A 135 25.63 14.16 16.65
N ASP A 136 24.71 14.32 15.70
CA ASP A 136 23.97 13.24 15.06
C ASP A 136 23.63 13.63 13.60
N MET A 137 23.23 12.68 12.76
CA MET A 137 22.81 12.96 11.38
C MET A 137 21.34 13.41 11.22
N SER A 138 20.55 13.43 12.30
CA SER A 138 19.15 13.86 12.30
C SER A 138 18.95 15.23 11.65
N ALA A 139 17.96 15.34 10.77
CA ALA A 139 17.51 16.59 10.19
C ALA A 139 16.36 17.19 11.02
N PHE A 140 16.40 18.50 11.27
CA PHE A 140 15.35 19.23 12.01
C PHE A 140 14.54 20.19 11.11
N VAL A 141 14.83 20.16 9.82
CA VAL A 141 14.16 20.92 8.77
C VAL A 141 13.48 19.96 7.82
N LEU A 142 12.41 20.42 7.18
CA LEU A 142 11.67 19.64 6.19
C LEU A 142 12.60 19.21 5.04
N VAL A 143 12.78 17.90 4.84
CA VAL A 143 13.61 17.37 3.76
C VAL A 143 12.81 17.23 2.46
N PRO A 144 13.47 17.12 1.29
CA PRO A 144 12.76 16.82 0.05
C PRO A 144 11.94 15.54 0.16
N GLY A 145 10.65 15.60 -0.20
CA GLY A 145 9.71 14.49 -0.04
C GLY A 145 9.09 14.36 1.35
N GLY A 146 9.51 15.19 2.32
CA GLY A 146 8.90 15.29 3.64
C GLY A 146 7.55 16.01 3.62
N ASP A 147 6.71 15.67 4.59
CA ASP A 147 5.42 16.28 4.82
C ASP A 147 5.50 17.31 5.97
N ALA A 148 5.01 18.51 5.71
CA ALA A 148 4.98 19.60 6.69
C ALA A 148 4.12 19.27 7.93
N LYS A 149 3.03 18.50 7.79
CA LYS A 149 2.21 18.05 8.91
C LYS A 149 2.91 16.98 9.73
N ILE A 150 3.64 16.06 9.09
CA ILE A 150 4.48 15.11 9.83
C ILE A 150 5.56 15.86 10.62
N ARG A 151 6.16 16.89 10.03
CA ARG A 151 7.11 17.74 10.75
C ARG A 151 6.46 18.45 11.95
N GLU A 152 5.24 18.97 11.80
CA GLU A 152 4.48 19.54 12.92
C GLU A 152 4.28 18.53 14.04
N ILE A 153 3.95 17.27 13.70
CA ILE A 153 3.83 16.16 14.67
C ILE A 153 5.15 15.92 15.39
N GLN A 154 6.26 15.79 14.66
CA GLN A 154 7.59 15.56 15.22
C GLN A 154 8.01 16.69 16.18
N GLN A 155 7.80 17.94 15.78
CA GLN A 155 8.07 19.12 16.60
C GLN A 155 7.21 19.14 17.87
N TRP A 156 5.93 18.81 17.75
CA TRP A 156 5.03 18.74 18.90
C TRP A 156 5.43 17.62 19.86
N LEU A 157 5.79 16.45 19.35
CA LEU A 157 6.26 15.32 20.16
C LEU A 157 7.51 15.69 20.95
N ASN A 158 8.51 16.27 20.29
CA ASN A 158 9.73 16.77 20.93
C ASN A 158 9.41 17.76 22.05
N ALA A 159 8.60 18.78 21.77
CA ALA A 159 8.30 19.84 22.74
C ALA A 159 7.54 19.36 23.98
N ASN A 160 6.79 18.25 23.90
CA ASN A 160 5.89 17.81 24.96
C ASN A 160 6.33 16.50 25.65
N TYR A 161 7.11 15.64 24.99
CA TYR A 161 7.40 14.28 25.48
C TYR A 161 8.88 13.87 25.37
N SER A 162 9.81 14.79 25.12
CA SER A 162 11.23 14.44 24.99
C SER A 162 11.85 13.77 26.22
N ASP A 163 11.25 13.90 27.40
CA ASP A 163 11.70 13.19 28.60
C ASP A 163 11.58 11.66 28.46
N TYR A 164 10.78 11.17 27.51
CA TYR A 164 10.57 9.73 27.26
C TYR A 164 11.53 9.13 26.22
N PHE A 165 11.98 9.92 25.24
CA PHE A 165 12.73 9.40 24.08
C PHE A 165 13.87 10.31 23.59
N GLY A 166 14.11 11.44 24.23
CA GLY A 166 15.05 12.46 23.75
C GLY A 166 14.46 13.33 22.65
N ILE A 167 15.32 13.83 21.74
CA ILE A 167 14.92 14.69 20.62
C ILE A 167 15.02 13.87 19.34
N ILE A 168 13.89 13.66 18.66
CA ILE A 168 13.82 12.97 17.37
C ILE A 168 13.93 13.96 16.18
N PRO A 169 14.30 13.49 14.97
CA PRO A 169 14.28 14.31 13.77
C PRO A 169 12.94 15.04 13.55
N CYS A 170 13.02 16.23 12.95
CA CYS A 170 11.89 17.02 12.46
C CYS A 170 11.98 17.18 10.94
N ASP A 171 12.19 16.07 10.24
CA ASP A 171 12.44 15.98 8.79
C ASP A 171 11.16 15.92 7.94
N GLY A 172 10.01 15.66 8.56
CA GLY A 172 8.74 15.44 7.88
C GLY A 172 8.56 14.04 7.31
N ILE A 173 9.39 13.07 7.68
CA ILE A 173 9.25 11.67 7.26
C ILE A 173 8.74 10.84 8.43
N TYR A 174 7.58 10.19 8.26
CA TYR A 174 7.08 9.27 9.26
C TYR A 174 7.81 7.93 9.14
N GLN A 175 8.48 7.54 10.21
CA GLN A 175 9.33 6.36 10.27
C GLN A 175 9.34 5.80 11.69
N ARG A 176 10.14 4.76 11.92
CA ARG A 176 10.28 4.06 13.20
C ARG A 176 10.38 5.01 14.40
N ASP A 177 11.25 6.01 14.36
CA ASP A 177 11.49 6.89 15.50
C ASP A 177 10.26 7.75 15.83
N THR A 178 9.58 8.30 14.81
CA THR A 178 8.35 9.07 15.00
C THR A 178 7.19 8.18 15.49
N ASN A 179 7.03 6.96 14.95
CA ASN A 179 6.04 6.00 15.44
C ASN A 179 6.29 5.61 16.91
N THR A 180 7.56 5.36 17.25
CA THR A 180 7.97 5.01 18.62
C THR A 180 7.72 6.18 19.58
N ALA A 181 8.07 7.41 19.18
CA ALA A 181 7.78 8.62 19.96
C ALA A 181 6.27 8.84 20.15
N LEU A 182 5.45 8.54 19.14
CA LEU A 182 3.99 8.63 19.24
C LEU A 182 3.42 7.62 20.25
N ILE A 183 3.97 6.41 20.32
CA ILE A 183 3.60 5.41 21.34
C ILE A 183 4.08 5.84 22.73
N TYR A 184 5.28 6.42 22.86
CA TYR A 184 5.74 7.00 24.13
C TYR A 184 4.81 8.12 24.60
N ALA A 185 4.39 9.02 23.72
CA ALA A 185 3.43 10.07 24.04
C ALA A 185 2.09 9.47 24.49
N LEU A 186 1.59 8.43 23.83
CA LEU A 186 0.40 7.70 24.28
C LEU A 186 0.59 7.12 25.69
N GLN A 187 1.73 6.49 25.95
CA GLN A 187 2.05 5.92 27.26
C GLN A 187 2.11 7.00 28.35
N ALA A 188 2.68 8.18 28.05
CA ALA A 188 2.67 9.31 28.96
C ALA A 188 1.23 9.74 29.33
N GLU A 189 0.33 9.85 28.34
CA GLU A 189 -1.09 10.16 28.55
C GLU A 189 -1.87 9.02 29.24
N LEU A 190 -1.30 7.81 29.27
CA LEU A 190 -1.78 6.66 30.04
C LEU A 190 -1.11 6.54 31.43
N ASN A 191 -0.45 7.60 31.88
CA ASN A 191 0.22 7.73 33.18
C ASN A 191 1.39 6.74 33.40
N TYR A 192 2.10 6.39 32.34
CA TYR A 192 3.41 5.76 32.50
C TYR A 192 4.44 6.81 32.93
N SER A 193 5.37 6.44 33.81
CA SER A 193 6.58 7.24 33.98
C SER A 193 7.55 7.02 32.80
N PRO A 194 8.56 7.90 32.59
CA PRO A 194 9.62 7.66 31.61
C PRO A 194 10.34 6.31 31.79
N ASP A 195 10.51 5.84 33.03
CA ASP A 195 11.16 4.56 33.33
C ASP A 195 10.26 3.34 33.05
N GLU A 196 8.94 3.51 33.06
CA GLU A 196 7.98 2.44 32.79
C GLU A 196 7.62 2.33 31.30
N ALA A 197 7.71 3.44 30.57
CA ALA A 197 7.34 3.51 29.16
C ALA A 197 8.38 2.77 28.30
N THR A 198 7.92 2.13 27.22
CA THR A 198 8.75 1.25 26.39
C THR A 198 8.73 1.62 24.91
N GLY A 199 7.91 2.59 24.51
CA GLY A 199 7.71 2.93 23.09
C GLY A 199 7.04 1.80 22.29
N SER A 200 6.57 0.74 22.96
CA SER A 200 5.94 -0.43 22.36
C SER A 200 4.50 -0.60 22.83
N TYR A 201 3.58 -0.89 21.91
CA TYR A 201 2.16 -1.09 22.21
C TYR A 201 1.85 -2.52 22.68
N GLY A 202 2.41 -2.92 23.81
CA GLY A 202 2.21 -4.25 24.40
C GLY A 202 0.94 -4.40 25.25
N ASN A 203 0.85 -5.51 26.01
CA ASN A 203 -0.30 -5.81 26.88
C ASN A 203 -0.56 -4.74 27.95
N GLY A 204 0.50 -4.13 28.50
CA GLY A 204 0.38 -3.03 29.45
C GLY A 204 -0.39 -1.84 28.83
N THR A 205 0.11 -1.30 27.73
CA THR A 205 -0.53 -0.20 26.99
C THR A 205 -1.95 -0.57 26.57
N THR A 206 -2.13 -1.80 26.07
CA THR A 206 -3.44 -2.37 25.69
C THR A 206 -4.44 -2.31 26.85
N SER A 207 -4.04 -2.71 28.07
CA SER A 207 -4.92 -2.71 29.24
C SER A 207 -5.30 -1.33 29.77
N ARG A 208 -4.50 -0.29 29.50
CA ARG A 208 -4.74 1.09 29.94
C ARG A 208 -5.43 1.96 28.88
N THR A 209 -5.47 1.50 27.63
CA THR A 209 -6.12 2.20 26.52
C THR A 209 -7.62 2.31 26.78
N TYR A 210 -8.16 3.53 26.73
CA TYR A 210 -9.58 3.80 26.95
C TYR A 210 -10.21 4.44 25.70
N PRO A 211 -11.50 4.17 25.42
CA PRO A 211 -12.15 4.71 24.24
C PRO A 211 -12.37 6.23 24.35
N ILE A 212 -12.28 6.91 23.21
CA ILE A 212 -12.64 8.33 23.04
C ILE A 212 -13.68 8.49 21.91
N SER A 213 -14.46 9.56 21.99
CA SER A 213 -15.58 9.86 21.09
C SER A 213 -15.83 11.37 20.96
N GLU A 214 -16.79 11.75 20.13
CA GLU A 214 -17.13 13.16 19.87
C GLU A 214 -17.29 13.99 21.15
N GLY A 215 -16.62 15.13 21.18
CA GLY A 215 -16.60 16.06 22.31
C GLY A 215 -15.46 15.84 23.30
N ASP A 216 -14.77 14.70 23.27
CA ASP A 216 -13.57 14.48 24.06
C ASP A 216 -12.44 15.42 23.62
N SER A 217 -11.56 15.79 24.56
CA SER A 217 -10.44 16.68 24.28
C SER A 217 -9.20 16.36 25.12
N GLY A 218 -8.04 16.78 24.62
CA GLY A 218 -6.75 16.62 25.29
C GLY A 218 -5.67 16.04 24.38
N ASN A 219 -4.47 15.87 24.93
CA ASN A 219 -3.33 15.35 24.19
C ASN A 219 -3.53 13.89 23.76
N TYR A 220 -4.24 13.08 24.56
CA TYR A 220 -4.64 11.73 24.16
C TYR A 220 -5.43 11.74 22.84
N VAL A 221 -6.40 12.65 22.69
CA VAL A 221 -7.17 12.82 21.45
C VAL A 221 -6.26 13.27 20.31
N ARG A 222 -5.34 14.20 20.57
CA ARG A 222 -4.39 14.69 19.56
C ARG A 222 -3.47 13.60 19.02
N ILE A 223 -3.00 12.71 19.90
CA ILE A 223 -2.19 11.54 19.52
C ILE A 223 -2.99 10.61 18.59
N VAL A 224 -4.29 10.41 18.85
CA VAL A 224 -5.15 9.64 17.94
C VAL A 224 -5.40 10.38 16.62
N GLN A 225 -5.52 11.72 16.62
CA GLN A 225 -5.57 12.52 15.38
C GLN A 225 -4.31 12.32 14.54
N PHE A 226 -3.12 12.30 15.16
CA PHE A 226 -1.87 11.98 14.47
C PHE A 226 -1.85 10.56 13.93
N GLY A 227 -2.29 9.57 14.72
CA GLY A 227 -2.42 8.18 14.29
C GLY A 227 -3.30 8.04 13.05
N LEU A 228 -4.45 8.72 13.02
CA LEU A 228 -5.33 8.73 11.85
C LEU A 228 -4.69 9.41 10.64
N TYR A 229 -3.93 10.50 10.87
CA TYR A 229 -3.24 11.22 9.80
C TYR A 229 -2.16 10.36 9.12
N VAL A 230 -1.28 9.73 9.90
CA VAL A 230 -0.17 8.92 9.36
C VAL A 230 -0.63 7.60 8.73
N ASN A 231 -1.91 7.23 8.93
CA ASN A 231 -2.56 6.12 8.25
C ASN A 231 -3.48 6.58 7.10
N ASP A 232 -3.42 7.85 6.68
CA ASP A 232 -4.18 8.44 5.56
C ASP A 232 -5.71 8.58 5.76
N PHE A 233 -6.18 8.62 7.01
CA PHE A 233 -7.61 8.77 7.33
C PHE A 233 -8.02 10.17 7.79
N TYR A 234 -7.07 11.08 8.01
CA TYR A 234 -7.35 12.42 8.56
C TYR A 234 -6.54 13.53 7.90
N SER A 235 -6.28 13.42 6.59
CA SER A 235 -5.44 14.32 5.79
C SER A 235 -5.82 15.81 5.91
N ASP A 236 -7.11 16.13 5.85
CA ASP A 236 -7.64 17.50 5.98
C ASP A 236 -7.94 17.91 7.43
N GLY A 237 -7.66 17.01 8.38
CA GLY A 237 -7.91 17.20 9.80
C GLY A 237 -7.01 18.24 10.46
N VAL A 238 -7.51 18.79 11.56
CA VAL A 238 -6.78 19.72 12.43
C VAL A 238 -6.32 18.98 13.68
N PHE A 239 -5.09 19.26 14.12
CA PHE A 239 -4.47 18.63 15.30
C PHE A 239 -4.68 19.44 16.58
N ASP A 240 -5.93 19.80 16.87
CA ASP A 240 -6.29 20.63 18.01
C ASP A 240 -6.47 19.83 19.31
N GLY A 241 -6.47 18.49 19.24
CA GLY A 241 -6.80 17.62 20.37
C GLY A 241 -8.27 17.66 20.76
N TYR A 242 -9.17 17.96 19.82
CA TYR A 242 -10.61 17.86 19.99
C TYR A 242 -11.20 16.79 19.08
N PHE A 243 -12.00 15.89 19.64
CA PHE A 243 -12.65 14.83 18.86
C PHE A 243 -13.86 15.43 18.14
N SER A 244 -13.64 15.88 16.91
CA SER A 244 -14.65 16.44 16.02
C SER A 244 -15.51 15.37 15.34
N ASP A 245 -16.60 15.81 14.73
CA ASP A 245 -17.42 15.01 13.82
C ASP A 245 -16.58 14.41 12.66
N SER A 246 -15.69 15.22 12.06
CA SER A 246 -14.77 14.75 11.01
C SER A 246 -13.78 13.69 11.48
N MET A 247 -13.31 13.77 12.73
CA MET A 247 -12.48 12.72 13.32
C MET A 247 -13.28 11.43 13.53
N GLY A 248 -14.56 11.54 13.91
CA GLY A 248 -15.46 10.38 14.01
C GLY A 248 -15.65 9.66 12.66
N ASP A 249 -15.76 10.42 11.56
CA ASP A 249 -15.84 9.85 10.20
C ASP A 249 -14.52 9.20 9.75
N ALA A 250 -13.39 9.78 10.13
CA ALA A 250 -12.07 9.19 9.92
C ALA A 250 -11.94 7.83 10.64
N VAL A 251 -12.37 7.76 11.90
CA VAL A 251 -12.38 6.52 12.69
C VAL A 251 -13.29 5.47 12.05
N LEU A 252 -14.48 5.85 11.63
CA LEU A 252 -15.41 4.94 10.95
C LEU A 252 -14.83 4.41 9.64
N SER A 253 -14.14 5.27 8.88
CA SER A 253 -13.48 4.91 7.62
C SER A 253 -12.32 3.95 7.84
N PHE A 254 -11.47 4.22 8.85
CA PHE A 254 -10.38 3.32 9.25
C PHE A 254 -10.91 1.93 9.63
N ARG A 255 -11.96 1.87 10.46
CA ARG A 255 -12.59 0.61 10.86
C ARG A 255 -13.10 -0.19 9.67
N LYS A 256 -13.79 0.46 8.74
CA LYS A 256 -14.30 -0.19 7.52
C LYS A 256 -13.17 -0.66 6.63
N PHE A 257 -12.11 0.13 6.53
CA PHE A 257 -10.95 -0.22 5.72
C PHE A 257 -10.16 -1.41 6.30
N MET A 258 -10.00 -1.49 7.62
CA MET A 258 -9.29 -2.56 8.33
C MET A 258 -10.18 -3.75 8.74
N ILE A 259 -11.48 -3.72 8.39
CA ILE A 259 -12.48 -4.74 8.77
C ILE A 259 -12.55 -4.93 10.30
N LEU A 260 -12.74 -3.83 11.04
CA LEU A 260 -12.80 -3.79 12.51
C LEU A 260 -14.23 -3.48 13.02
N PRO A 261 -15.13 -4.48 13.06
CA PRO A 261 -16.44 -4.32 13.68
C PRO A 261 -16.33 -4.10 15.21
N GLU A 262 -17.29 -3.45 15.86
CA GLU A 262 -18.44 -2.78 15.25
C GLU A 262 -18.05 -1.48 14.53
N TYR A 263 -18.71 -1.20 13.40
CA TYR A 263 -18.44 -0.01 12.58
C TYR A 263 -19.06 1.26 13.19
N THR A 264 -18.46 1.74 14.27
CA THR A 264 -18.86 2.94 15.02
C THR A 264 -17.89 4.10 14.79
N ARG A 265 -18.24 5.30 15.26
CA ARG A 265 -17.37 6.49 15.26
C ARG A 265 -16.49 6.59 16.52
N ILE A 266 -16.43 5.54 17.33
CA ILE A 266 -15.68 5.51 18.60
C ILE A 266 -14.27 4.98 18.33
N ALA A 267 -13.24 5.73 18.73
CA ALA A 267 -11.87 5.25 18.73
C ALA A 267 -11.62 4.50 20.04
N ASP A 268 -11.85 3.19 20.01
CA ASP A 268 -11.56 2.29 21.13
C ASP A 268 -10.17 1.67 20.98
N ARG A 269 -9.88 0.68 21.84
CA ARG A 269 -8.63 -0.09 21.82
C ARG A 269 -8.29 -0.70 20.46
N MET A 270 -9.29 -1.19 19.72
CA MET A 270 -9.09 -1.82 18.40
C MET A 270 -8.55 -0.80 17.41
N VAL A 271 -9.15 0.40 17.40
CA VAL A 271 -8.73 1.51 16.53
C VAL A 271 -7.37 2.05 16.96
N ILE A 272 -7.22 2.44 18.22
CA ILE A 272 -6.02 3.12 18.71
C ILE A 272 -4.78 2.22 18.56
N LYS A 273 -4.91 0.92 18.85
CA LYS A 273 -3.83 -0.04 18.66
C LYS A 273 -3.56 -0.29 17.17
N GLY A 274 -4.61 -0.41 16.33
CA GLY A 274 -4.47 -0.56 14.88
C GLY A 274 -3.78 0.62 14.18
N LEU A 275 -3.89 1.83 14.73
CA LEU A 275 -3.21 3.02 14.19
C LEU A 275 -1.71 3.05 14.50
N LEU A 276 -1.28 2.41 15.59
CA LEU A 276 0.06 2.57 16.17
C LEU A 276 0.90 1.28 16.19
N SER A 277 0.28 0.13 15.93
CA SER A 277 0.93 -1.17 15.85
C SER A 277 0.46 -1.88 14.59
N SER A 278 1.40 -2.45 13.83
CA SER A 278 1.09 -3.14 12.57
C SER A 278 0.08 -4.27 12.78
N ALA A 279 0.32 -5.15 13.76
CA ALA A 279 -0.60 -6.25 14.09
C ALA A 279 -1.95 -5.79 14.66
N GLY A 280 -2.06 -4.50 15.04
CA GLY A 280 -3.22 -3.96 15.71
C GLY A 280 -3.59 -4.73 16.97
N ASP A 281 -4.90 -4.82 17.23
CA ASP A 281 -5.41 -5.65 18.31
C ASP A 281 -5.60 -7.09 17.85
N THR A 282 -4.78 -7.99 18.38
CA THR A 282 -4.76 -9.40 18.03
C THR A 282 -5.93 -10.20 18.60
N ASP A 283 -6.76 -9.60 19.46
CA ASP A 283 -8.02 -10.20 19.91
C ASP A 283 -9.12 -10.11 18.84
N ARG A 284 -8.84 -9.49 17.68
CA ARG A 284 -9.82 -9.34 16.59
C ARG A 284 -10.16 -10.68 15.93
N ASN A 285 -11.44 -10.86 15.61
CA ASN A 285 -11.87 -11.98 14.78
C ASN A 285 -11.44 -11.77 13.33
N ALA A 286 -11.27 -12.86 12.60
CA ALA A 286 -10.90 -12.84 11.20
C ALA A 286 -11.41 -14.08 10.48
N ASP A 287 -11.73 -13.92 9.20
CA ASP A 287 -12.34 -14.95 8.36
C ASP A 287 -11.30 -15.83 7.64
N GLY A 288 -10.01 -15.53 7.81
CA GLY A 288 -8.91 -16.21 7.13
C GLY A 288 -7.89 -16.79 8.10
N VAL A 289 -7.18 -17.80 7.62
CA VAL A 289 -5.95 -18.31 8.24
C VAL A 289 -4.94 -18.65 7.16
N ASP A 290 -3.67 -18.76 7.49
CA ASP A 290 -2.71 -19.50 6.69
C ASP A 290 -1.93 -20.50 7.56
N THR A 291 -1.40 -21.54 6.92
CA THR A 291 -0.61 -22.56 7.61
C THR A 291 0.29 -23.30 6.64
N SER A 292 1.45 -23.74 7.11
CA SER A 292 2.35 -24.63 6.39
C SER A 292 1.93 -26.11 6.47
N THR A 293 1.04 -26.47 7.39
CA THR A 293 0.61 -27.87 7.58
C THR A 293 -0.33 -28.31 6.47
N GLN A 294 -0.04 -29.45 5.83
CA GLN A 294 -1.01 -30.14 4.96
C GLN A 294 -2.21 -30.61 5.78
N LEU A 295 -3.40 -30.15 5.42
CA LEU A 295 -4.59 -30.28 6.25
C LEU A 295 -5.26 -31.66 6.13
N THR A 296 -5.54 -32.26 7.27
CA THR A 296 -6.44 -33.41 7.38
C THR A 296 -7.90 -32.98 7.48
N LEU A 297 -8.85 -33.90 7.23
CA LEU A 297 -10.29 -33.62 7.39
C LEU A 297 -10.67 -33.15 8.80
N ALA A 298 -9.97 -33.63 9.84
CA ALA A 298 -10.23 -33.22 11.22
C ALA A 298 -9.78 -31.77 11.44
N GLN A 299 -8.63 -31.38 10.90
CA GLN A 299 -8.12 -30.00 10.97
C GLN A 299 -8.96 -29.04 10.13
N ILE A 300 -9.42 -29.44 8.95
CA ILE A 300 -10.38 -28.66 8.16
C ILE A 300 -11.66 -28.43 8.95
N GLN A 301 -12.16 -29.44 9.68
CA GLN A 301 -13.33 -29.27 10.56
C GLN A 301 -13.05 -28.27 11.69
N THR A 302 -11.87 -28.32 12.32
CA THR A 302 -11.46 -27.31 13.31
C THR A 302 -11.58 -25.89 12.74
N LEU A 303 -11.10 -25.68 11.51
CA LEU A 303 -11.18 -24.37 10.85
C LEU A 303 -12.62 -23.94 10.57
N VAL A 304 -13.48 -24.86 10.12
CA VAL A 304 -14.93 -24.60 9.94
C VAL A 304 -15.59 -24.20 11.26
N ASP A 305 -15.26 -24.89 12.36
CA ASP A 305 -15.82 -24.62 13.68
C ASP A 305 -15.35 -23.26 14.25
N MET A 306 -14.22 -22.75 13.76
CA MET A 306 -13.71 -21.39 14.02
C MET A 306 -14.32 -20.32 13.10
N ASP A 307 -15.28 -20.69 12.25
CA ASP A 307 -15.92 -19.82 11.27
C ASP A 307 -14.99 -19.31 10.14
N VAL A 308 -13.84 -19.94 9.94
CA VAL A 308 -12.91 -19.64 8.84
C VAL A 308 -13.60 -19.84 7.49
N LYS A 309 -13.32 -18.94 6.54
CA LYS A 309 -13.85 -18.95 5.17
C LYS A 309 -12.78 -19.23 4.13
N ILE A 310 -11.55 -18.81 4.39
CA ILE A 310 -10.46 -18.89 3.42
C ILE A 310 -9.13 -19.29 4.07
N ILE A 311 -8.36 -20.12 3.38
CA ILE A 311 -7.11 -20.69 3.87
C ILE A 311 -5.95 -20.35 2.92
N GLY A 312 -4.89 -19.73 3.44
CA GLY A 312 -3.62 -19.57 2.75
C GLY A 312 -2.83 -20.87 2.78
N ARG A 313 -2.46 -21.38 1.61
CA ARG A 313 -1.71 -22.64 1.49
C ARG A 313 -0.61 -22.55 0.43
N TYR A 314 0.49 -23.25 0.67
CA TYR A 314 1.68 -23.16 -0.15
C TYR A 314 1.58 -24.00 -1.43
N LEU A 315 2.13 -23.52 -2.53
CA LEU A 315 2.21 -24.27 -3.79
C LEU A 315 3.33 -25.30 -3.81
N THR A 316 4.41 -25.04 -3.07
CA THR A 316 5.67 -25.79 -3.16
C THR A 316 6.37 -25.91 -1.80
N GLY A 317 7.42 -26.73 -1.75
CA GLY A 317 8.40 -26.75 -0.67
C GLY A 317 8.08 -27.67 0.51
N SER A 318 8.90 -27.57 1.55
CA SER A 318 8.80 -28.36 2.79
C SER A 318 9.21 -27.51 3.98
N VAL A 319 8.69 -27.81 5.17
CA VAL A 319 9.08 -27.17 6.43
C VAL A 319 9.71 -28.18 7.38
N GLY A 320 10.40 -27.69 8.42
CA GLY A 320 11.10 -28.53 9.39
C GLY A 320 12.47 -29.03 8.90
N VAL A 321 13.23 -29.60 9.83
CA VAL A 321 14.57 -30.16 9.58
C VAL A 321 14.67 -31.57 10.15
N GLY A 322 15.55 -32.39 9.58
CA GLY A 322 15.79 -33.75 10.08
C GLY A 322 14.51 -34.62 10.04
N SER A 323 14.16 -35.23 11.18
CA SER A 323 12.96 -36.07 11.31
C SER A 323 11.65 -35.30 11.25
N ASP A 324 11.68 -33.99 11.49
CA ASP A 324 10.48 -33.15 11.55
C ASP A 324 10.20 -32.51 10.18
N LYS A 325 11.02 -32.82 9.16
CA LYS A 325 10.82 -32.34 7.80
C LYS A 325 9.58 -32.97 7.19
N HIS A 326 8.66 -32.14 6.74
CA HIS A 326 7.42 -32.57 6.07
C HIS A 326 7.02 -31.61 4.96
N ASP A 327 6.17 -32.10 4.05
CA ASP A 327 5.68 -31.35 2.91
C ASP A 327 4.75 -30.23 3.36
N LYS A 328 4.89 -29.04 2.75
CA LYS A 328 4.02 -27.89 3.04
C LYS A 328 3.05 -27.57 1.91
N PHE A 329 3.27 -28.14 0.73
CA PHE A 329 2.55 -27.82 -0.50
C PHE A 329 1.14 -28.42 -0.54
N LEU A 330 0.24 -27.79 -1.30
CA LEU A 330 -1.11 -28.28 -1.60
C LEU A 330 -1.10 -29.58 -2.40
N SER A 331 -2.08 -30.45 -2.14
CA SER A 331 -2.43 -31.58 -3.02
C SER A 331 -3.86 -31.46 -3.56
N ILE A 332 -4.17 -32.19 -4.64
CA ILE A 332 -5.54 -32.25 -5.20
C ILE A 332 -6.52 -32.83 -4.17
N GLU A 333 -6.08 -33.80 -3.36
CA GLU A 333 -6.89 -34.39 -2.30
C GLU A 333 -7.18 -33.39 -1.17
N GLU A 334 -6.17 -32.61 -0.75
CA GLU A 334 -6.34 -31.53 0.24
C GLU A 334 -7.33 -30.47 -0.29
N LEU A 335 -7.14 -29.99 -1.53
CA LEU A 335 -8.04 -29.03 -2.17
C LEU A 335 -9.48 -29.55 -2.22
N SER A 336 -9.66 -30.80 -2.67
CA SER A 336 -10.99 -31.44 -2.71
C SER A 336 -11.64 -31.50 -1.34
N ALA A 337 -10.87 -31.81 -0.30
CA ALA A 337 -11.35 -31.86 1.08
C ALA A 337 -11.77 -30.47 1.58
N ILE A 338 -10.96 -29.44 1.31
CA ILE A 338 -11.26 -28.04 1.68
C ILE A 338 -12.55 -27.58 0.99
N PHE A 339 -12.67 -27.76 -0.33
CA PHE A 339 -13.84 -27.32 -1.11
C PHE A 339 -15.11 -28.05 -0.70
N SER A 340 -15.02 -29.33 -0.31
CA SER A 340 -16.17 -30.10 0.18
C SER A 340 -16.80 -29.52 1.46
N ARG A 341 -16.06 -28.65 2.17
CA ARG A 341 -16.53 -27.93 3.36
C ARG A 341 -16.91 -26.48 3.09
N GLY A 342 -16.93 -26.06 1.82
CA GLY A 342 -17.33 -24.72 1.40
C GLY A 342 -16.28 -23.64 1.67
N LEU A 343 -15.03 -24.02 1.91
CA LEU A 343 -13.92 -23.11 2.15
C LEU A 343 -13.21 -22.75 0.82
N SER A 344 -12.62 -21.57 0.78
CA SER A 344 -11.74 -21.12 -0.31
C SER A 344 -10.26 -21.25 0.07
N VAL A 345 -9.39 -21.20 -0.94
CA VAL A 345 -7.93 -21.20 -0.77
C VAL A 345 -7.32 -20.00 -1.50
N PHE A 346 -6.30 -19.36 -0.91
CA PHE A 346 -5.39 -18.49 -1.66
C PHE A 346 -3.98 -19.10 -1.71
N PRO A 347 -3.35 -19.20 -2.90
CA PRO A 347 -2.07 -19.87 -3.05
C PRO A 347 -0.89 -18.96 -2.67
N ILE A 348 0.06 -19.50 -1.92
CA ILE A 348 1.28 -18.85 -1.45
C ILE A 348 2.50 -19.51 -2.12
N TYR A 349 3.47 -18.72 -2.57
CA TYR A 349 4.76 -19.21 -3.06
C TYR A 349 5.91 -18.75 -2.16
N GLN A 350 6.68 -19.69 -1.61
CA GLN A 350 7.83 -19.42 -0.74
C GLN A 350 8.81 -20.62 -0.73
N ASP A 351 9.76 -20.70 -1.66
CA ASP A 351 10.85 -21.68 -1.62
C ASP A 351 12.18 -21.11 -1.08
N GLY A 352 12.15 -19.85 -0.65
CA GLY A 352 13.24 -19.11 -0.03
C GLY A 352 12.70 -17.85 0.63
N GLY A 353 13.42 -16.74 0.51
CA GLY A 353 12.91 -15.42 0.88
C GLY A 353 13.17 -14.95 2.32
N TRP A 354 14.06 -15.63 3.05
CA TRP A 354 14.54 -15.20 4.38
C TRP A 354 15.88 -14.45 4.33
N ASP A 355 16.45 -14.29 3.12
CA ASP A 355 17.72 -13.60 2.87
C ASP A 355 17.58 -12.61 1.73
N ILE A 356 18.23 -11.44 1.85
CA ILE A 356 18.06 -10.34 0.89
C ILE A 356 18.62 -10.69 -0.49
N ASP A 357 19.71 -11.47 -0.56
CA ASP A 357 20.38 -11.84 -1.81
C ASP A 357 19.51 -12.76 -2.70
N TYR A 358 18.52 -13.43 -2.09
CA TYR A 358 17.52 -14.22 -2.81
C TYR A 358 16.73 -13.36 -3.81
N PHE A 359 16.44 -12.10 -3.47
CA PHE A 359 15.55 -11.26 -4.24
C PHE A 359 16.29 -10.52 -5.36
N ASN A 360 16.33 -11.17 -6.53
CA ASN A 360 16.91 -10.63 -7.75
C ASN A 360 16.12 -11.10 -8.99
N ALA A 361 16.30 -10.41 -10.13
CA ALA A 361 15.52 -10.70 -11.33
C ALA A 361 15.68 -12.16 -11.86
N PRO A 362 16.88 -12.77 -11.91
CA PRO A 362 17.02 -14.18 -12.27
C PRO A 362 16.20 -15.12 -11.37
N GLN A 363 16.24 -14.92 -10.05
CA GLN A 363 15.46 -15.73 -9.11
C GLN A 363 13.95 -15.53 -9.33
N GLY A 364 13.51 -14.28 -9.53
CA GLY A 364 12.09 -13.98 -9.79
C GLY A 364 11.55 -14.66 -11.04
N ASN A 365 12.38 -14.87 -12.06
CA ASN A 365 11.98 -15.59 -13.27
C ASN A 365 11.74 -17.09 -12.96
N ILE A 366 12.66 -17.70 -12.21
CA ILE A 366 12.57 -19.10 -11.78
C ILE A 366 11.32 -19.31 -10.92
N ASP A 367 11.11 -18.41 -9.96
CA ASP A 367 10.01 -18.50 -9.00
C ASP A 367 8.67 -18.32 -9.69
N GLY A 368 8.55 -17.34 -10.60
CA GLY A 368 7.32 -17.13 -11.37
C GLY A 368 6.95 -18.35 -12.24
N PHE A 369 7.93 -18.97 -12.92
CA PHE A 369 7.68 -20.20 -13.69
C PHE A 369 7.32 -21.39 -12.78
N THR A 370 8.06 -21.58 -11.69
CA THR A 370 7.81 -22.67 -10.73
C THR A 370 6.42 -22.57 -10.14
N ALA A 371 6.02 -21.38 -9.70
CA ALA A 371 4.70 -21.12 -9.14
C ALA A 371 3.58 -21.37 -10.16
N GLY A 372 3.75 -20.87 -11.40
CA GLY A 372 2.76 -21.05 -12.46
C GLY A 372 2.60 -22.52 -12.87
N ASP A 373 3.69 -23.28 -12.94
CA ASP A 373 3.66 -24.72 -13.24
C ASP A 373 2.99 -25.51 -12.10
N ALA A 374 3.37 -25.24 -10.85
CA ALA A 374 2.76 -25.87 -9.68
C ALA A 374 1.25 -25.61 -9.61
N ALA A 375 0.83 -24.36 -9.81
CA ALA A 375 -0.58 -24.01 -9.83
C ALA A 375 -1.35 -24.71 -10.97
N ALA A 376 -0.77 -24.79 -12.17
CA ALA A 376 -1.37 -25.51 -13.29
C ALA A 376 -1.51 -27.01 -13.03
N ASN A 377 -0.50 -27.64 -12.41
CA ASN A 377 -0.53 -29.07 -12.06
C ASN A 377 -1.55 -29.39 -10.97
N LEU A 378 -1.89 -28.42 -10.12
CA LEU A 378 -2.95 -28.51 -9.11
C LEU A 378 -4.34 -28.15 -9.66
N GLU A 379 -4.46 -27.91 -10.97
CA GLU A 379 -5.69 -27.48 -11.63
C GLU A 379 -6.28 -26.21 -10.98
N ILE A 380 -5.44 -25.28 -10.53
CA ILE A 380 -5.91 -23.99 -9.98
C ILE A 380 -6.49 -23.15 -11.13
N PRO A 381 -7.62 -22.45 -10.92
CA PRO A 381 -8.20 -21.63 -11.96
C PRO A 381 -7.29 -20.51 -12.45
N VAL A 382 -7.18 -20.33 -13.77
CA VAL A 382 -6.41 -19.20 -14.32
C VAL A 382 -7.09 -17.88 -13.92
N GLY A 383 -6.28 -16.87 -13.64
CA GLY A 383 -6.70 -15.59 -13.05
C GLY A 383 -6.60 -15.54 -11.54
N THR A 384 -6.36 -16.69 -10.88
CA THR A 384 -6.05 -16.74 -9.44
C THR A 384 -4.78 -15.95 -9.14
N VAL A 385 -4.79 -15.24 -8.03
CA VAL A 385 -3.65 -14.47 -7.52
C VAL A 385 -2.76 -15.39 -6.70
N ILE A 386 -1.46 -15.45 -7.03
CA ILE A 386 -0.45 -16.21 -6.28
C ILE A 386 0.39 -15.23 -5.47
N TYR A 387 0.44 -15.39 -4.15
CA TYR A 387 1.14 -14.49 -3.24
C TYR A 387 2.60 -14.92 -3.05
N PHE A 388 3.53 -14.14 -3.60
CA PHE A 388 4.98 -14.41 -3.49
C PHE A 388 5.53 -13.79 -2.21
N ALA A 389 6.16 -14.61 -1.39
CA ALA A 389 6.61 -14.19 -0.06
C ALA A 389 7.97 -13.47 -0.06
N VAL A 390 8.00 -12.31 0.60
CA VAL A 390 9.19 -11.59 1.05
C VAL A 390 9.20 -11.59 2.57
N ASP A 391 9.78 -12.64 3.15
CA ASP A 391 9.71 -12.93 4.58
C ASP A 391 11.02 -12.56 5.31
N VAL A 392 11.44 -11.32 5.10
CA VAL A 392 12.65 -10.74 5.70
C VAL A 392 12.51 -9.21 5.80
N ASP A 393 13.15 -8.61 6.79
CA ASP A 393 13.12 -7.16 6.99
C ASP A 393 14.04 -6.44 5.99
N ILE A 394 13.45 -5.90 4.90
CA ILE A 394 14.17 -5.12 3.89
C ILE A 394 13.92 -3.63 4.12
N GLN A 395 15.01 -2.90 4.34
CA GLN A 395 14.98 -1.44 4.48
C GLN A 395 14.63 -0.76 3.16
N ASP A 396 13.93 0.38 3.24
CA ASP A 396 13.43 1.14 2.09
C ASP A 396 14.48 1.37 0.99
N GLY A 397 15.70 1.76 1.38
CA GLY A 397 16.80 2.05 0.46
C GLY A 397 17.26 0.87 -0.40
N ASN A 398 16.94 -0.37 0.01
CA ASN A 398 17.31 -1.58 -0.75
C ASN A 398 16.21 -2.05 -1.70
N ILE A 399 14.94 -1.67 -1.48
CA ILE A 399 13.77 -2.18 -2.22
C ILE A 399 13.91 -1.99 -3.74
N ALA A 400 14.41 -0.83 -4.17
CA ALA A 400 14.54 -0.53 -5.60
C ALA A 400 15.58 -1.39 -6.32
N GLY A 401 16.62 -1.84 -5.60
CA GLY A 401 17.71 -2.66 -6.16
C GLY A 401 17.48 -4.16 -6.08
N THR A 402 16.54 -4.61 -5.24
CA THR A 402 16.32 -6.05 -4.95
C THR A 402 14.88 -6.48 -5.29
N ILE A 403 13.90 -5.95 -4.54
CA ILE A 403 12.51 -6.38 -4.61
C ILE A 403 11.83 -5.99 -5.92
N LEU A 404 11.99 -4.75 -6.39
CA LEU A 404 11.33 -4.33 -7.63
C LEU A 404 11.78 -5.15 -8.85
N PRO A 405 13.09 -5.37 -9.09
CA PRO A 405 13.54 -6.26 -10.17
C PRO A 405 13.08 -7.72 -10.02
N TYR A 406 12.99 -8.23 -8.80
CA TYR A 406 12.48 -9.57 -8.52
C TYR A 406 10.99 -9.70 -8.90
N PHE A 407 10.13 -8.77 -8.48
CA PHE A 407 8.70 -8.79 -8.78
C PHE A 407 8.38 -8.46 -10.25
N GLU A 408 9.14 -7.58 -10.90
CA GLU A 408 9.03 -7.37 -12.35
C GLU A 408 9.27 -8.68 -13.12
N SER A 409 10.27 -9.45 -12.69
CA SER A 409 10.61 -10.73 -13.31
C SER A 409 9.54 -11.81 -13.06
N ILE A 410 9.00 -11.88 -11.84
CA ILE A 410 7.85 -12.75 -11.50
C ILE A 410 6.64 -12.41 -12.39
N TYR A 411 6.30 -11.12 -12.48
CA TYR A 411 5.18 -10.65 -13.29
C TYR A 411 5.31 -11.14 -14.73
N ASN A 412 6.45 -10.88 -15.36
CA ASN A 412 6.70 -11.31 -16.74
C ASN A 412 6.71 -12.83 -16.92
N ALA A 413 7.17 -13.60 -15.92
CA ALA A 413 7.18 -15.06 -15.96
C ALA A 413 5.79 -15.67 -15.79
N LEU A 414 4.90 -15.03 -15.02
CA LEU A 414 3.53 -15.51 -14.79
C LEU A 414 2.55 -15.13 -15.88
N LEU A 415 2.74 -13.99 -16.57
CA LEU A 415 1.86 -13.53 -17.66
C LEU A 415 1.45 -14.65 -18.65
N PRO A 416 2.36 -15.50 -19.18
CA PRO A 416 1.99 -16.54 -20.13
C PRO A 416 1.18 -17.69 -19.54
N THR A 417 1.22 -17.86 -18.22
CA THR A 417 0.51 -18.93 -17.49
C THR A 417 -0.97 -18.57 -17.28
N GLY A 418 -1.27 -17.27 -17.21
CA GLY A 418 -2.60 -16.72 -16.93
C GLY A 418 -2.90 -16.55 -15.44
N TYR A 419 -1.95 -16.72 -14.54
CA TYR A 419 -2.11 -16.36 -13.12
C TYR A 419 -1.67 -14.91 -12.86
N ARG A 420 -2.12 -14.35 -11.74
CA ARG A 420 -1.82 -12.98 -11.34
C ARG A 420 -0.85 -12.97 -10.16
N VAL A 421 -0.05 -11.92 -10.06
CA VAL A 421 0.90 -11.75 -8.96
C VAL A 421 0.22 -11.10 -7.78
N GLY A 422 0.37 -11.70 -6.60
CA GLY A 422 0.16 -11.07 -5.30
C GLY A 422 1.50 -11.00 -4.56
N ILE A 423 1.60 -10.12 -3.57
CA ILE A 423 2.80 -10.00 -2.74
C ILE A 423 2.48 -10.33 -1.29
N TYR A 424 3.30 -11.15 -0.65
CA TYR A 424 3.37 -11.24 0.80
C TYR A 424 4.61 -10.51 1.33
N GLY A 425 4.43 -9.66 2.34
CA GLY A 425 5.54 -8.96 3.00
C GLY A 425 5.10 -7.74 3.81
N THR A 426 6.08 -6.94 4.25
CA THR A 426 5.82 -5.74 5.06
C THR A 426 4.98 -4.70 4.31
N ARG A 427 4.30 -3.81 5.04
CA ARG A 427 3.48 -2.73 4.48
C ARG A 427 4.24 -1.90 3.44
N ASN A 428 5.48 -1.50 3.73
CA ASN A 428 6.30 -0.74 2.78
C ASN A 428 6.53 -1.52 1.48
N ILE A 429 7.04 -2.75 1.58
CA ILE A 429 7.35 -3.60 0.42
C ILE A 429 6.10 -3.81 -0.45
N CYS A 430 4.97 -4.14 0.18
CA CYS A 430 3.69 -4.30 -0.49
C CYS A 430 3.28 -3.03 -1.26
N ASN A 431 3.31 -1.87 -0.61
CA ASN A 431 3.00 -0.59 -1.24
C ASN A 431 3.90 -0.28 -2.44
N ARG A 432 5.21 -0.55 -2.32
CA ARG A 432 6.20 -0.29 -3.39
C ARG A 432 5.97 -1.17 -4.61
N VAL A 433 5.71 -2.46 -4.41
CA VAL A 433 5.48 -3.41 -5.52
C VAL A 433 4.14 -3.16 -6.20
N ILE A 434 3.08 -2.88 -5.43
CA ILE A 434 1.77 -2.54 -5.99
C ILE A 434 1.84 -1.23 -6.77
N SER A 435 2.49 -0.20 -6.23
CA SER A 435 2.64 1.10 -6.91
C SER A 435 3.45 1.01 -8.20
N ALA A 436 4.37 0.03 -8.29
CA ALA A 436 5.12 -0.26 -9.51
C ALA A 436 4.31 -1.06 -10.55
N GLY A 437 3.10 -1.53 -10.19
CA GLY A 437 2.21 -2.29 -11.08
C GLY A 437 2.53 -3.79 -11.19
N PHE A 438 3.40 -4.33 -10.33
CA PHE A 438 3.85 -5.72 -10.43
C PHE A 438 3.04 -6.71 -9.57
N ALA A 439 2.14 -6.22 -8.70
CA ALA A 439 1.24 -7.06 -7.93
C ALA A 439 -0.18 -6.48 -7.89
N ALA A 440 -1.18 -7.37 -7.94
CA ALA A 440 -2.59 -7.03 -7.88
C ALA A 440 -3.05 -6.70 -6.46
N TYR A 441 -2.64 -7.52 -5.48
CA TYR A 441 -3.06 -7.43 -4.08
C TYR A 441 -1.90 -7.72 -3.12
N ALA A 442 -2.06 -7.25 -1.89
CA ALA A 442 -1.13 -7.53 -0.79
C ALA A 442 -1.70 -8.55 0.20
N PHE A 443 -0.84 -9.45 0.65
CA PHE A 443 -0.96 -10.26 1.85
C PHE A 443 0.07 -9.72 2.86
N VAL A 444 -0.39 -8.97 3.86
CA VAL A 444 0.51 -8.13 4.66
C VAL A 444 1.03 -8.91 5.88
N SER A 445 2.33 -8.86 6.14
CA SER A 445 2.99 -9.51 7.29
C SER A 445 2.95 -8.65 8.56
N ASP A 446 1.77 -8.20 8.97
CA ASP A 446 1.60 -7.22 10.06
C ASP A 446 1.98 -7.76 11.44
N MET A 447 1.98 -9.08 11.65
CA MET A 447 2.47 -9.73 12.88
C MET A 447 3.97 -9.54 13.12
N SER A 448 4.76 -9.23 12.07
CA SER A 448 6.18 -8.91 12.20
C SER A 448 6.37 -7.46 12.66
N THR A 449 5.94 -7.15 13.89
CA THR A 449 5.90 -5.77 14.44
C THR A 449 7.28 -5.12 14.59
N GLY A 450 8.36 -5.90 14.55
CA GLY A 450 9.73 -5.39 14.64
C GLY A 450 10.36 -5.01 13.29
N TYR A 451 9.74 -5.40 12.17
CA TYR A 451 10.29 -5.17 10.84
C TYR A 451 10.18 -3.68 10.48
N SER A 452 11.26 -3.11 9.96
CA SER A 452 11.34 -1.70 9.55
C SER A 452 10.23 -1.31 8.56
N GLY A 453 9.87 -2.18 7.62
CA GLY A 453 8.80 -1.93 6.65
C GLY A 453 7.37 -1.91 7.22
N ASN A 454 7.19 -2.26 8.50
CA ASN A 454 5.91 -2.18 9.22
C ASN A 454 5.89 -1.00 10.22
N LEU A 455 7.00 -0.29 10.39
CA LEU A 455 7.16 0.79 11.36
C LEU A 455 7.19 2.13 10.63
N GLY A 456 6.03 2.77 10.54
CA GLY A 456 5.90 4.07 9.89
C GLY A 456 5.30 4.02 8.48
N PHE A 457 4.68 2.91 8.09
CA PHE A 457 4.07 2.77 6.77
C PHE A 457 2.58 2.44 6.89
N PRO A 458 1.71 3.12 6.12
CA PRO A 458 0.29 2.84 6.11
C PRO A 458 0.01 1.48 5.47
N MET A 459 -1.12 0.88 5.86
CA MET A 459 -1.60 -0.36 5.26
C MET A 459 -1.85 -0.17 3.75
N PRO A 460 -1.43 -1.10 2.88
CA PRO A 460 -1.65 -0.97 1.44
C PRO A 460 -3.12 -0.89 1.07
N ASN A 461 -3.51 0.07 0.22
CA ASN A 461 -4.91 0.23 -0.20
C ASN A 461 -5.52 -1.03 -0.86
N LEU A 462 -4.67 -1.83 -1.52
CA LEU A 462 -5.03 -3.08 -2.18
C LEU A 462 -4.70 -4.33 -1.33
N TRP A 463 -4.67 -4.21 0.00
CA TRP A 463 -4.57 -5.39 0.87
C TRP A 463 -5.78 -6.31 0.68
N ALA A 464 -5.51 -7.58 0.44
CA ALA A 464 -6.49 -8.67 0.41
C ALA A 464 -6.50 -9.44 1.72
N PHE A 465 -5.30 -9.67 2.25
CA PHE A 465 -5.03 -10.48 3.42
C PHE A 465 -4.08 -9.73 4.36
N ASP A 466 -4.24 -9.93 5.66
CA ASP A 466 -3.48 -9.26 6.72
C ASP A 466 -3.20 -10.27 7.83
N GLN A 467 -1.96 -10.74 7.94
CA GLN A 467 -1.49 -11.70 8.93
C GLN A 467 -1.11 -10.99 10.22
N PHE A 468 -1.73 -11.32 11.35
CA PHE A 468 -1.56 -10.53 12.58
C PHE A 468 -1.29 -11.30 13.88
N ILE A 469 -1.52 -12.62 13.93
CA ILE A 469 -1.17 -13.43 15.11
C ILE A 469 -1.01 -14.92 14.75
N GLU A 470 -0.01 -15.57 15.36
CA GLU A 470 0.17 -17.03 15.33
C GLU A 470 -0.35 -17.67 16.62
N PHE A 471 -1.06 -18.79 16.51
CA PHE A 471 -1.39 -19.64 17.66
C PHE A 471 -1.80 -21.08 17.24
N SER A 472 -1.86 -21.97 18.23
CA SER A 472 -2.38 -23.34 18.04
C SER A 472 -3.83 -23.46 18.53
N THR A 473 -4.65 -24.18 17.77
CA THR A 473 -6.08 -24.38 18.01
C THR A 473 -6.48 -25.85 17.78
N GLY A 474 -7.73 -26.21 18.11
CA GLY A 474 -8.28 -27.56 17.92
C GLY A 474 -8.05 -28.52 19.09
N LEU A 475 -8.61 -29.73 18.95
CA LEU A 475 -8.52 -30.82 19.93
C LEU A 475 -8.12 -32.13 19.24
N ASP A 476 -7.42 -33.00 19.95
CA ASP A 476 -7.01 -34.34 19.50
C ASP A 476 -6.38 -34.32 18.09
N SER A 477 -6.97 -35.03 17.12
CA SER A 477 -6.49 -35.07 15.72
C SER A 477 -6.74 -33.78 14.93
N GLY A 478 -7.49 -32.84 15.49
CA GLY A 478 -7.79 -31.54 14.89
C GLY A 478 -6.86 -30.42 15.34
N VAL A 479 -5.82 -30.72 16.14
CA VAL A 479 -4.83 -29.73 16.56
C VAL A 479 -4.06 -29.20 15.36
N LEU A 480 -3.94 -27.88 15.26
CA LEU A 480 -3.28 -27.19 14.15
C LEU A 480 -2.66 -25.87 14.63
N ALA A 481 -1.43 -25.60 14.22
CA ALA A 481 -0.82 -24.28 14.31
C ALA A 481 -1.21 -23.47 13.07
N ILE A 482 -1.70 -22.26 13.30
CA ILE A 482 -2.17 -21.33 12.26
C ILE A 482 -1.65 -19.93 12.52
N ASP A 483 -1.52 -19.19 11.43
CA ASP A 483 -1.48 -17.75 11.44
C ASP A 483 -2.89 -17.24 11.10
N GLN A 484 -3.41 -16.33 11.91
CA GLN A 484 -4.73 -15.74 11.69
C GLN A 484 -4.63 -14.55 10.75
N VAL A 485 -5.53 -14.51 9.76
CA VAL A 485 -5.46 -13.61 8.61
C VAL A 485 -6.78 -12.87 8.42
N ALA A 486 -6.80 -11.55 8.56
CA ALA A 486 -7.97 -10.74 8.21
C ALA A 486 -8.15 -10.71 6.69
N VAL A 487 -9.41 -10.67 6.24
CA VAL A 487 -9.81 -10.77 4.83
C VAL A 487 -10.59 -9.52 4.45
N SER A 488 -10.07 -8.72 3.52
CA SER A 488 -10.72 -7.47 3.10
C SER A 488 -11.90 -7.66 2.15
N GLY A 489 -12.05 -8.87 1.60
CA GLY A 489 -13.00 -9.19 0.54
C GLY A 489 -12.52 -8.79 -0.87
N ARG A 490 -11.27 -8.34 -1.02
CA ARG A 490 -10.68 -8.04 -2.34
C ARG A 490 -10.34 -9.28 -3.15
N ASP A 491 -9.87 -10.29 -2.45
CA ASP A 491 -9.59 -11.60 -2.99
C ASP A 491 -10.41 -12.63 -2.20
N LEU A 492 -11.15 -13.47 -2.93
CA LEU A 492 -11.99 -14.52 -2.34
C LEU A 492 -11.35 -15.89 -2.45
N GLY A 493 -10.12 -15.95 -2.96
CA GLY A 493 -9.43 -17.17 -3.30
C GLY A 493 -10.18 -17.95 -4.38
N PHE A 494 -9.87 -19.24 -4.45
CA PHE A 494 -10.53 -20.20 -5.32
C PHE A 494 -11.09 -21.37 -4.50
N ASN A 495 -12.20 -21.94 -4.97
CA ASN A 495 -12.92 -23.01 -4.31
C ASN A 495 -13.34 -24.15 -5.26
N HIS A 496 -12.74 -24.19 -6.45
CA HIS A 496 -13.01 -25.18 -7.49
C HIS A 496 -11.77 -25.36 -8.37
N PHE A 497 -11.73 -26.47 -9.10
CA PHE A 497 -10.69 -26.76 -10.09
C PHE A 497 -10.96 -26.07 -11.43
N GLU A 498 -9.90 -25.81 -12.20
CA GLU A 498 -9.96 -25.18 -13.53
C GLU A 498 -10.77 -26.02 -14.52
N ASP A 499 -11.66 -25.36 -15.25
CA ASP A 499 -12.36 -25.98 -16.37
C ASP A 499 -11.54 -25.84 -17.67
N VAL A 500 -10.94 -26.96 -18.08
CA VAL A 500 -10.09 -27.07 -19.27
C VAL A 500 -10.79 -26.61 -20.56
N GLY A 501 -12.13 -26.74 -20.63
CA GLY A 501 -12.93 -26.32 -21.79
C GLY A 501 -12.97 -24.81 -22.00
N ILE A 502 -12.80 -24.02 -20.94
CA ILE A 502 -12.90 -22.56 -20.96
C ILE A 502 -11.57 -21.85 -20.66
N ARG A 503 -10.54 -22.58 -20.20
CA ARG A 503 -9.18 -22.06 -19.95
C ARG A 503 -8.63 -21.15 -21.07
N PRO A 504 -8.69 -21.52 -22.37
CA PRO A 504 -8.18 -20.64 -23.44
C PRO A 504 -8.94 -19.31 -23.56
N THR A 505 -10.22 -19.30 -23.17
CA THR A 505 -11.06 -18.10 -23.13
C THR A 505 -10.68 -17.23 -21.94
N ARG A 506 -10.55 -17.83 -20.74
CA ARG A 506 -10.15 -17.13 -19.51
C ARG A 506 -8.79 -16.45 -19.65
N GLN A 507 -7.80 -17.13 -20.22
CA GLN A 507 -6.46 -16.55 -20.45
C GLN A 507 -6.48 -15.29 -21.33
N LYS A 508 -7.36 -15.23 -22.35
CA LYS A 508 -7.52 -14.03 -23.19
C LYS A 508 -8.28 -12.91 -22.49
N LEU A 509 -9.21 -13.25 -21.61
CA LEU A 509 -9.97 -12.26 -20.83
C LEU A 509 -9.08 -11.55 -19.81
N ILE A 510 -8.15 -12.26 -19.20
CA ILE A 510 -7.19 -11.68 -18.25
C ILE A 510 -6.30 -10.64 -18.95
N GLN A 511 -5.82 -10.96 -20.15
CA GLN A 511 -5.05 -10.01 -20.98
C GLN A 511 -5.86 -8.75 -21.34
N LEU A 512 -7.18 -8.87 -21.51
CA LEU A 512 -8.07 -7.72 -21.69
C LEU A 512 -8.33 -6.97 -20.37
N GLY A 513 -8.38 -7.68 -19.24
CA GLY A 513 -8.46 -7.12 -17.89
C GLY A 513 -7.23 -6.29 -17.52
N GLU A 514 -6.05 -6.57 -18.07
CA GLU A 514 -4.87 -5.73 -17.87
C GLU A 514 -5.00 -4.34 -18.52
N ILE A 515 -5.77 -4.25 -19.62
CA ILE A 515 -6.01 -2.99 -20.35
C ILE A 515 -7.29 -2.30 -19.89
N LEU A 516 -8.29 -3.09 -19.50
CA LEU A 516 -9.59 -2.64 -19.02
C LEU A 516 -9.85 -3.30 -17.66
N PRO A 517 -9.37 -2.73 -16.55
CA PRO A 517 -9.36 -3.48 -15.30
C PRO A 517 -10.74 -3.68 -14.64
N ILE A 518 -11.79 -3.04 -15.18
CA ILE A 518 -13.19 -3.43 -14.91
C ILE A 518 -13.51 -4.88 -15.36
N LEU A 519 -12.73 -5.41 -16.31
CA LEU A 519 -12.80 -6.78 -16.81
C LEU A 519 -11.82 -7.72 -16.07
N ALA A 520 -10.98 -7.20 -15.17
CA ALA A 520 -10.00 -7.97 -14.41
C ALA A 520 -10.59 -8.94 -13.36
N PRO A 521 -11.79 -8.73 -12.79
CA PRO A 521 -12.43 -9.75 -11.94
C PRO A 521 -13.09 -10.81 -12.83
N PRO A 522 -12.62 -12.08 -12.83
CA PRO A 522 -13.42 -13.17 -13.37
C PRO A 522 -14.59 -13.43 -12.42
N ALA A 523 -15.73 -12.78 -12.65
CA ALA A 523 -16.96 -13.15 -11.97
C ALA A 523 -17.38 -14.56 -12.45
N LEU A 524 -17.20 -15.55 -11.57
CA LEU A 524 -17.61 -16.93 -11.76
C LEU A 524 -19.12 -17.06 -11.56
N GLY A 525 -19.84 -17.39 -12.63
CA GLY A 525 -21.12 -18.08 -12.57
C GLY A 525 -20.99 -19.38 -13.35
N THR A 526 -21.65 -20.45 -12.90
CA THR A 526 -21.83 -21.67 -13.70
C THR A 526 -22.57 -21.29 -14.98
N ILE A 527 -21.96 -21.51 -16.15
CA ILE A 527 -22.59 -21.22 -17.44
C ILE A 527 -23.32 -22.48 -17.91
N GLU A 528 -24.62 -22.51 -17.68
CA GLU A 528 -25.53 -23.13 -18.63
C GLU A 528 -25.89 -22.08 -19.68
N PHE A 529 -25.96 -22.51 -20.94
CA PHE A 529 -26.27 -21.65 -22.07
C PHE A 529 -27.61 -20.94 -21.84
N ASP A 530 -27.56 -19.62 -21.58
CA ASP A 530 -28.64 -18.60 -21.63
C ASP A 530 -28.88 -17.74 -20.35
N SER A 531 -28.06 -17.82 -19.28
CA SER A 531 -28.22 -16.93 -18.11
C SER A 531 -27.42 -15.61 -18.22
N GLU A 532 -28.00 -14.51 -17.74
CA GLU A 532 -27.44 -13.14 -17.75
C GLU A 532 -27.23 -12.65 -16.31
N LEU A 533 -26.09 -12.00 -16.04
CA LEU A 533 -25.74 -11.47 -14.73
C LEU A 533 -26.05 -9.97 -14.68
N LEU A 534 -26.89 -9.54 -13.74
CA LEU A 534 -27.06 -8.12 -13.37
C LEU A 534 -26.11 -7.78 -12.23
N ILE A 535 -25.37 -6.69 -12.42
CA ILE A 535 -24.44 -6.05 -11.49
C ILE A 535 -24.99 -4.65 -11.22
N PRO A 536 -25.88 -4.49 -10.22
CA PRO A 536 -26.42 -3.18 -9.88
C PRO A 536 -25.35 -2.35 -9.17
N SER A 537 -25.05 -1.17 -9.70
CA SER A 537 -24.10 -0.19 -9.18
C SER A 537 -24.78 1.18 -9.11
N GLY A 538 -24.39 2.02 -8.15
CA GLY A 538 -24.78 3.43 -8.18
C GLY A 538 -23.63 4.22 -8.78
N PRO A 539 -23.78 4.96 -9.91
CA PRO A 539 -25.00 5.26 -10.68
C PRO A 539 -25.23 4.35 -11.92
N TYR A 540 -24.90 3.07 -11.92
CA TYR A 540 -24.99 2.19 -13.10
C TYR A 540 -25.65 0.84 -12.88
N ASN A 541 -26.62 0.38 -13.68
CA ASN A 541 -26.95 -1.05 -13.75
C ASN A 541 -26.12 -1.71 -14.86
N VAL A 542 -25.19 -2.62 -14.53
CA VAL A 542 -24.34 -3.30 -15.51
C VAL A 542 -24.82 -4.72 -15.70
N TYR A 543 -25.09 -5.14 -16.94
CA TYR A 543 -25.49 -6.50 -17.27
C TYR A 543 -24.42 -7.17 -18.10
N VAL A 544 -24.02 -8.37 -17.71
CA VAL A 544 -23.01 -9.15 -18.43
C VAL A 544 -23.62 -10.48 -18.84
N LYS A 545 -23.52 -10.79 -20.14
CA LYS A 545 -23.97 -12.06 -20.71
C LYS A 545 -22.89 -12.65 -21.60
N LEU A 546 -22.43 -13.84 -21.27
CA LEU A 546 -21.60 -14.64 -22.17
C LEU A 546 -22.50 -15.50 -23.07
N ILE A 547 -22.32 -15.38 -24.38
CA ILE A 547 -23.07 -16.13 -25.37
C ILE A 547 -22.07 -16.92 -26.21
N GLN A 548 -22.13 -18.24 -26.12
CA GLN A 548 -21.41 -19.11 -27.05
C GLN A 548 -22.38 -19.56 -28.14
N SER A 549 -22.04 -19.27 -29.40
CA SER A 549 -22.87 -19.59 -30.56
C SER A 549 -22.03 -20.20 -31.69
N LEU A 550 -22.66 -21.08 -32.47
CA LEU A 550 -22.08 -21.53 -33.74
C LEU A 550 -22.54 -20.53 -34.80
N ASP A 551 -21.64 -19.69 -35.30
CA ASP A 551 -21.97 -18.67 -36.29
C ASP A 551 -21.13 -18.84 -37.55
N THR A 552 -21.81 -18.78 -38.70
CA THR A 552 -21.22 -18.97 -40.03
C THR A 552 -21.25 -17.71 -40.88
N ASP A 553 -21.74 -16.57 -40.37
CA ASP A 553 -21.79 -15.32 -41.14
C ASP A 553 -21.50 -14.06 -40.29
N VAL A 554 -20.25 -13.57 -40.36
CA VAL A 554 -19.74 -12.43 -39.58
C VAL A 554 -19.88 -11.10 -40.34
N SER A 555 -20.83 -10.96 -41.28
CA SER A 555 -20.83 -9.82 -42.20
C SER A 555 -22.08 -8.92 -42.16
N ASN A 556 -21.84 -7.70 -41.65
CA ASN A 556 -22.51 -6.43 -41.95
C ASN A 556 -23.49 -5.87 -40.91
N ASN A 557 -22.94 -5.34 -39.81
CA ASN A 557 -23.55 -4.21 -39.11
C ASN A 557 -22.68 -2.94 -39.32
N PRO A 558 -23.24 -1.79 -39.76
CA PRO A 558 -22.48 -0.55 -40.03
C PRO A 558 -21.77 0.09 -38.82
N LEU A 559 -21.87 -0.52 -37.63
CA LEU A 559 -21.21 -0.09 -36.38
C LEU A 559 -20.13 -1.07 -35.88
N ASP A 560 -19.81 -2.14 -36.65
CA ASP A 560 -18.79 -3.13 -36.28
C ASP A 560 -17.37 -2.60 -36.52
N LEU A 561 -16.55 -2.54 -35.46
CA LEU A 561 -15.11 -2.32 -35.58
C LEU A 561 -14.41 -3.65 -35.82
N LYS A 562 -13.89 -3.84 -37.04
CA LYS A 562 -13.16 -5.05 -37.41
C LYS A 562 -11.72 -4.99 -36.93
N ILE A 563 -11.28 -6.08 -36.30
CA ILE A 563 -9.91 -6.29 -35.84
C ILE A 563 -9.31 -7.38 -36.72
N SER A 564 -8.19 -7.07 -37.36
CA SER A 564 -7.40 -8.04 -38.12
C SER A 564 -5.91 -7.83 -37.83
N ASN A 565 -5.18 -8.91 -37.62
CA ASN A 565 -3.77 -8.91 -37.22
C ASN A 565 -3.49 -8.00 -36.02
N GLY A 566 -4.40 -7.99 -35.04
CA GLY A 566 -4.26 -7.20 -33.81
C GLY A 566 -4.38 -5.69 -34.00
N LYS A 567 -4.97 -5.22 -35.11
CA LYS A 567 -5.18 -3.80 -35.40
C LYS A 567 -6.60 -3.54 -35.89
N ILE A 568 -7.12 -2.36 -35.59
CA ILE A 568 -8.40 -1.89 -36.15
C ILE A 568 -8.21 -1.56 -37.64
N THR A 569 -9.14 -2.00 -38.49
CA THR A 569 -9.06 -1.74 -39.94
C THR A 569 -9.29 -0.26 -40.29
N ASN A 570 -8.56 0.26 -41.30
CA ASN A 570 -8.47 1.69 -41.65
C ASN A 570 -9.76 2.39 -42.12
N ASP A 571 -10.83 1.66 -42.45
CA ASP A 571 -11.99 2.21 -43.19
C ASP A 571 -12.83 3.22 -42.39
N LEU A 572 -12.88 3.07 -41.05
CA LEU A 572 -13.49 4.06 -40.14
C LEU A 572 -12.51 5.19 -39.78
N ILE A 573 -11.21 4.88 -39.68
CA ILE A 573 -10.14 5.84 -39.36
C ILE A 573 -10.04 6.93 -40.45
N GLU A 574 -10.16 6.55 -41.73
CA GLU A 574 -10.20 7.50 -42.85
C GLU A 574 -11.46 8.38 -42.81
N GLN A 575 -12.63 7.84 -42.42
CA GLN A 575 -13.88 8.60 -42.32
C GLN A 575 -13.86 9.61 -41.17
N LEU A 576 -13.28 9.24 -40.02
CA LEU A 576 -13.06 10.12 -38.87
C LEU A 576 -12.09 11.24 -39.22
N THR A 577 -10.94 10.92 -39.82
CA THR A 577 -9.91 11.90 -40.22
C THR A 577 -10.46 12.96 -41.20
N LYS A 578 -11.36 12.55 -42.11
CA LYS A 578 -12.02 13.45 -43.09
C LYS A 578 -13.04 14.41 -42.46
N TYR A 579 -13.60 14.07 -41.30
CA TYR A 579 -14.59 14.86 -40.58
C TYR A 579 -13.94 15.83 -39.57
N TYR A 580 -12.92 15.39 -38.82
CA TYR A 580 -12.23 16.22 -37.82
C TYR A 580 -11.34 17.32 -38.41
N GLY A 581 -10.98 17.26 -39.70
CA GLY A 581 -10.32 18.37 -40.40
C GLY A 581 -11.15 19.66 -40.53
N LYS A 582 -12.39 19.71 -40.02
CA LYS A 582 -13.29 20.87 -40.08
C LYS A 582 -13.76 21.43 -38.72
N ILE A 583 -13.46 20.76 -37.59
CA ILE A 583 -13.78 21.24 -36.24
C ILE A 583 -12.57 20.93 -35.35
N VAL A 584 -11.95 21.96 -34.77
CA VAL A 584 -10.81 21.80 -33.86
C VAL A 584 -11.33 21.34 -32.50
N LEU A 585 -11.22 20.04 -32.23
CA LEU A 585 -11.25 19.46 -30.88
C LEU A 585 -10.05 18.50 -30.75
N PRO A 586 -9.36 18.48 -29.59
CA PRO A 586 -8.17 17.66 -29.42
C PRO A 586 -8.57 16.18 -29.26
N ILE A 587 -8.29 15.38 -30.29
CA ILE A 587 -8.15 13.94 -30.12
C ILE A 587 -6.66 13.69 -29.92
N GLU A 588 -6.25 13.39 -28.69
CA GLU A 588 -4.87 13.01 -28.42
C GLU A 588 -4.57 11.60 -28.95
N GLU A 589 -3.34 11.38 -29.41
CA GLU A 589 -2.82 10.08 -29.88
C GLU A 589 -3.10 8.93 -28.88
N GLN A 590 -3.17 9.23 -27.58
CA GLN A 590 -3.41 8.27 -26.49
C GLN A 590 -4.73 7.49 -26.63
N LYS A 591 -5.79 8.08 -27.20
CA LYS A 591 -7.08 7.38 -27.37
C LYS A 591 -6.99 6.27 -28.42
N PHE A 592 -6.17 6.45 -29.46
CA PHE A 592 -5.92 5.40 -30.45
C PHE A 592 -4.98 4.31 -29.95
N THR A 593 -4.15 4.60 -28.95
CA THR A 593 -3.30 3.61 -28.27
C THR A 593 -4.15 2.57 -27.54
N ILE A 594 -5.09 2.99 -26.70
CA ILE A 594 -6.01 2.10 -25.96
C ILE A 594 -6.77 1.16 -26.92
N TYR A 595 -7.28 1.69 -28.03
CA TYR A 595 -8.01 0.88 -29.00
C TYR A 595 -7.13 -0.14 -29.73
N ASN A 596 -5.87 0.21 -30.02
CA ASN A 596 -4.91 -0.71 -30.61
C ASN A 596 -4.38 -1.74 -29.59
N GLU A 597 -4.33 -1.40 -28.30
CA GLU A 597 -4.01 -2.33 -27.21
C GLU A 597 -5.13 -3.35 -26.99
N ILE A 598 -6.40 -2.92 -26.97
CA ILE A 598 -7.55 -3.84 -26.96
C ILE A 598 -7.53 -4.73 -28.21
N ALA A 599 -7.28 -4.15 -29.38
CA ALA A 599 -7.23 -4.88 -30.64
C ALA A 599 -6.07 -5.90 -30.71
N SER A 600 -4.89 -5.57 -30.16
CA SER A 600 -3.72 -6.45 -30.17
C SER A 600 -3.95 -7.75 -29.38
N ASN A 601 -4.76 -7.69 -28.33
CA ASN A 601 -5.11 -8.84 -27.49
C ASN A 601 -6.22 -9.73 -28.09
N ILE A 602 -7.10 -9.17 -28.92
CA ILE A 602 -8.19 -9.92 -29.58
C ILE A 602 -7.67 -10.69 -30.81
N LYS A 603 -6.63 -10.19 -31.48
CA LYS A 603 -6.00 -10.70 -32.72
C LYS A 603 -6.91 -10.71 -33.95
N GLU A 604 -8.06 -11.41 -33.92
CA GLU A 604 -9.06 -11.52 -35.00
C GLU A 604 -10.48 -11.50 -34.40
N GLY A 605 -11.33 -10.56 -34.79
CA GLY A 605 -12.69 -10.42 -34.26
C GLY A 605 -13.34 -9.08 -34.55
N SER A 606 -14.43 -8.77 -33.85
CA SER A 606 -15.04 -7.43 -33.88
C SER A 606 -15.51 -6.99 -32.51
N PHE A 607 -15.64 -5.68 -32.31
CA PHE A 607 -16.40 -5.15 -31.19
C PHE A 607 -17.37 -4.07 -31.64
N THR A 608 -18.48 -3.95 -30.93
CA THR A 608 -19.54 -2.97 -31.16
C THR A 608 -19.87 -2.24 -29.89
N ILE A 609 -20.15 -0.95 -30.01
CA ILE A 609 -20.76 -0.16 -28.94
C ILE A 609 -22.05 0.44 -29.48
N SER A 610 -23.14 0.26 -28.77
CA SER A 610 -24.47 0.70 -29.19
C SER A 610 -25.31 1.12 -27.98
N PRO A 611 -26.42 1.86 -28.16
CA PRO A 611 -27.33 2.12 -27.05
C PRO A 611 -27.94 0.81 -26.52
N ALA A 612 -27.84 0.57 -25.21
CA ALA A 612 -28.56 -0.51 -24.55
C ALA A 612 -30.01 -0.09 -24.29
N ASN A 613 -30.94 -1.03 -24.47
CA ASN A 613 -32.35 -0.83 -24.18
C ASN A 613 -32.91 -2.07 -23.51
N ARG A 614 -33.50 -1.92 -22.33
CA ARG A 614 -34.11 -3.01 -21.58
C ARG A 614 -35.44 -2.57 -20.94
N PRO A 615 -36.51 -3.37 -21.04
CA PRO A 615 -37.83 -2.99 -20.51
C PRO A 615 -37.85 -2.75 -18.99
N GLU A 616 -37.08 -3.54 -18.25
CA GLU A 616 -36.95 -3.42 -16.79
C GLU A 616 -35.89 -2.40 -16.32
N GLU A 617 -35.21 -1.70 -17.25
CA GLU A 617 -34.32 -0.58 -16.93
C GLU A 617 -34.83 0.72 -17.56
N PRO A 618 -35.49 1.61 -16.79
CA PRO A 618 -36.04 2.86 -17.31
C PRO A 618 -34.97 3.89 -17.67
N ASN A 619 -33.72 3.61 -17.31
CA ASN A 619 -32.54 4.43 -17.49
C ASN A 619 -31.88 4.19 -18.86
N ARG A 620 -31.07 5.14 -19.37
CA ARG A 620 -30.33 4.95 -20.63
C ARG A 620 -29.09 4.11 -20.40
N GLY A 621 -28.84 3.14 -21.26
CA GLY A 621 -27.61 2.36 -21.21
C GLY A 621 -26.80 2.31 -22.49
N ILE A 622 -25.58 1.79 -22.37
CA ILE A 622 -24.63 1.52 -23.43
C ILE A 622 -24.35 0.02 -23.43
N GLU A 623 -24.49 -0.61 -24.59
CA GLU A 623 -24.14 -1.99 -24.84
C GLU A 623 -22.80 -2.05 -25.55
N VAL A 624 -21.84 -2.76 -24.98
CA VAL A 624 -20.60 -3.16 -25.59
C VAL A 624 -20.67 -4.66 -25.89
N LYS A 625 -20.46 -5.05 -27.14
CA LYS A 625 -20.39 -6.44 -27.57
C LYS A 625 -19.02 -6.74 -28.14
N PHE A 626 -18.39 -7.80 -27.65
CA PHE A 626 -17.14 -8.33 -28.18
C PHE A 626 -17.42 -9.66 -28.86
N ASN A 627 -17.12 -9.77 -30.14
CA ASN A 627 -17.26 -10.99 -30.92
C ASN A 627 -15.89 -11.57 -31.20
N TYR A 628 -15.66 -12.77 -30.68
CA TYR A 628 -14.44 -13.53 -30.87
C TYR A 628 -14.70 -14.76 -31.74
N SER A 629 -13.91 -14.92 -32.80
CA SER A 629 -14.00 -16.10 -33.68
C SER A 629 -12.80 -17.01 -33.46
N TYR A 630 -13.06 -18.30 -33.19
CA TYR A 630 -12.01 -19.30 -33.07
C TYR A 630 -11.59 -19.77 -34.47
N ASN A 631 -10.29 -19.67 -34.76
CA ASN A 631 -9.73 -20.16 -36.03
C ASN A 631 -9.09 -21.54 -35.84
N ASP A 632 -9.86 -22.47 -35.26
CA ASP A 632 -9.47 -23.87 -35.00
C ASP A 632 -10.16 -24.86 -35.96
N GLY A 633 -10.85 -24.35 -36.98
CA GLY A 633 -11.63 -25.14 -37.94
C GLY A 633 -13.03 -25.55 -37.44
N SER A 634 -13.45 -25.15 -36.23
CA SER A 634 -14.73 -25.54 -35.65
C SER A 634 -15.92 -24.61 -35.98
N GLY A 635 -15.67 -23.42 -36.54
CA GLY A 635 -16.71 -22.42 -36.83
C GLY A 635 -17.40 -21.85 -35.59
N ARG A 636 -16.78 -21.96 -34.42
CA ARG A 636 -17.32 -21.45 -33.15
C ARG A 636 -16.97 -19.97 -32.99
N ALA A 637 -17.94 -19.19 -32.51
CA ALA A 637 -17.73 -17.82 -32.08
C ALA A 637 -18.23 -17.65 -30.63
N VAL A 638 -17.53 -16.82 -29.87
CA VAL A 638 -17.93 -16.43 -28.52
C VAL A 638 -18.23 -14.95 -28.55
N THR A 639 -19.46 -14.59 -28.19
CA THR A 639 -19.92 -13.21 -28.06
C THR A 639 -20.06 -12.86 -26.59
N TRP A 640 -19.29 -11.88 -26.14
CA TRP A 640 -19.48 -11.23 -24.86
C TRP A 640 -20.37 -10.02 -25.04
N ARG A 641 -21.44 -9.90 -24.24
CA ARG A 641 -22.30 -8.72 -24.21
C ARG A 641 -22.23 -8.10 -22.82
N VAL A 642 -21.91 -6.81 -22.77
CA VAL A 642 -21.93 -5.98 -21.57
C VAL A 642 -22.89 -4.82 -21.82
N GLN A 643 -23.87 -4.58 -20.95
CA GLN A 643 -24.75 -3.41 -21.01
C GLN A 643 -24.56 -2.59 -19.73
N ILE A 644 -24.54 -1.26 -19.81
CA ILE A 644 -24.27 -0.37 -18.68
C ILE A 644 -25.34 0.73 -18.68
N TYR A 645 -26.17 0.84 -17.65
CA TYR A 645 -27.32 1.76 -17.59
C TYR A 645 -27.13 2.85 -16.54
N LEU A 646 -27.04 4.11 -16.95
CA LEU A 646 -26.84 5.28 -16.06
C LEU A 646 -28.14 5.68 -15.32
N ARG A 647 -28.11 5.63 -13.99
CA ARG A 647 -29.21 5.93 -13.06
C ARG A 647 -29.28 7.43 -12.73
N ARG A 648 -30.29 8.12 -13.26
CA ARG A 648 -30.46 9.57 -13.08
C ARG A 648 -30.54 10.01 -11.62
N ASP A 649 -31.32 9.28 -10.84
CA ASP A 649 -31.56 9.50 -9.42
C ASP A 649 -30.27 9.40 -8.61
N THR A 650 -29.40 8.46 -8.99
CA THR A 650 -28.11 8.26 -8.33
C THR A 650 -27.04 9.25 -8.82
N VAL A 651 -27.02 9.62 -10.11
CA VAL A 651 -26.17 10.74 -10.60
C VAL A 651 -26.53 12.02 -9.84
N GLN A 652 -27.83 12.32 -9.68
CA GLN A 652 -28.28 13.50 -8.97
C GLN A 652 -27.91 13.51 -7.47
N ALA A 653 -27.81 12.33 -6.84
CA ALA A 653 -27.51 12.20 -5.41
C ALA A 653 -26.01 12.14 -5.10
N VAL A 654 -25.19 11.59 -6.02
CA VAL A 654 -23.79 11.24 -5.76
C VAL A 654 -22.82 12.04 -6.62
N GLN A 655 -23.23 12.49 -7.81
CA GLN A 655 -22.43 13.29 -8.76
C GLN A 655 -23.29 14.42 -9.38
N PRO A 656 -23.80 15.36 -8.56
CA PRO A 656 -24.79 16.35 -9.01
C PRO A 656 -24.29 17.28 -10.12
N GLU A 657 -22.97 17.49 -10.22
CA GLU A 657 -22.35 18.33 -11.26
C GLU A 657 -22.45 17.70 -12.67
N ASP A 658 -22.58 16.37 -12.74
CA ASP A 658 -22.70 15.61 -13.99
C ASP A 658 -24.14 15.47 -14.48
N ILE A 659 -25.13 16.04 -13.77
CA ILE A 659 -26.53 15.97 -14.20
C ILE A 659 -26.76 16.65 -15.56
N GLY A 660 -25.97 17.69 -15.88
CA GLY A 660 -26.01 18.36 -17.18
C GLY A 660 -25.45 17.48 -18.32
N ASN A 661 -24.43 16.68 -18.02
CA ASN A 661 -23.86 15.70 -18.94
C ASN A 661 -24.81 14.51 -19.13
N TYR A 662 -25.47 14.05 -18.06
CA TYR A 662 -26.55 13.06 -18.11
C TYR A 662 -27.72 13.54 -18.98
N ASP A 663 -28.18 14.77 -18.79
CA ASP A 663 -29.25 15.36 -19.61
C ASP A 663 -28.81 15.59 -21.07
N THR A 664 -27.50 15.74 -21.32
CA THR A 664 -26.92 15.77 -22.67
C THR A 664 -26.89 14.38 -23.30
N LEU A 665 -26.53 13.34 -22.54
CA LEU A 665 -26.62 11.94 -22.94
C LEU A 665 -28.08 11.55 -23.29
N LEU A 666 -29.07 12.06 -22.56
CA LEU A 666 -30.50 11.92 -22.88
C LEU A 666 -30.86 12.54 -24.23
N LYS A 667 -30.32 13.72 -24.55
CA LYS A 667 -30.55 14.39 -25.83
C LYS A 667 -29.90 13.64 -26.98
N VAL A 668 -28.63 13.26 -26.87
CA VAL A 668 -27.88 12.59 -27.95
C VAL A 668 -28.41 11.17 -28.21
N SER A 669 -28.81 10.43 -27.18
CA SER A 669 -29.42 9.09 -27.33
C SER A 669 -30.84 9.10 -27.92
N SER A 670 -31.54 10.24 -27.86
CA SER A 670 -32.88 10.42 -28.44
C SER A 670 -32.90 10.87 -29.90
N TYR A 671 -31.82 11.51 -30.38
CA TYR A 671 -31.69 12.07 -31.74
C TYR A 671 -31.01 11.12 -32.74
N LEU A 672 -31.30 9.82 -32.66
CA LEU A 672 -30.81 8.83 -33.62
C LEU A 672 -31.47 8.93 -35.01
N SER A 673 -32.39 9.88 -35.24
CA SER A 673 -33.14 10.00 -36.49
C SER A 673 -32.59 11.00 -37.52
N GLU A 674 -31.71 11.94 -37.16
CA GLU A 674 -31.34 13.06 -38.06
C GLU A 674 -29.83 13.36 -38.23
N ALA A 675 -28.94 12.61 -37.56
CA ALA A 675 -27.49 12.62 -37.83
C ALA A 675 -27.02 11.22 -38.26
N THR A 676 -25.91 11.13 -39.01
CA THR A 676 -25.36 9.82 -39.41
C THR A 676 -25.04 8.99 -38.16
N PRO A 677 -25.34 7.67 -38.13
CA PRO A 677 -25.16 6.81 -36.96
C PRO A 677 -23.77 6.91 -36.32
N THR A 678 -22.74 7.07 -37.14
CA THR A 678 -21.33 7.26 -36.75
C THR A 678 -21.07 8.54 -35.94
N MET A 679 -21.80 9.62 -36.21
CA MET A 679 -21.60 10.94 -35.58
C MET A 679 -22.28 11.04 -34.21
N ASN A 680 -23.42 10.38 -34.05
CA ASN A 680 -24.08 10.22 -32.76
C ASN A 680 -23.31 9.25 -31.84
N PHE A 681 -22.67 8.23 -32.42
CA PHE A 681 -21.81 7.25 -31.74
C PHE A 681 -20.61 7.89 -31.04
N ILE A 682 -19.86 8.76 -31.72
CA ILE A 682 -18.71 9.47 -31.15
C ILE A 682 -19.14 10.36 -29.97
N ARG A 683 -20.20 11.15 -30.16
CA ARG A 683 -20.71 12.04 -29.11
C ARG A 683 -21.23 11.28 -27.89
N LEU A 684 -21.85 10.12 -28.10
CA LEU A 684 -22.30 9.23 -27.02
C LEU A 684 -21.12 8.75 -26.17
N LEU A 685 -20.03 8.32 -26.81
CA LEU A 685 -18.79 7.87 -26.15
C LEU A 685 -18.06 9.01 -25.43
N GLU A 686 -17.95 10.18 -26.06
CA GLU A 686 -17.32 11.37 -25.46
C GLU A 686 -18.10 11.87 -24.24
N THR A 687 -19.44 11.91 -24.33
CA THR A 687 -20.29 12.33 -23.20
C THR A 687 -20.19 11.33 -22.05
N PHE A 688 -20.22 10.02 -22.33
CA PHE A 688 -20.06 8.98 -21.32
C PHE A 688 -18.68 9.02 -20.66
N SER A 689 -17.61 9.21 -21.44
CA SER A 689 -16.24 9.34 -20.94
C SER A 689 -15.99 10.62 -20.13
N SER A 690 -16.73 11.71 -20.39
CA SER A 690 -16.60 12.96 -19.63
C SER A 690 -17.22 12.91 -18.23
N MET A 691 -18.17 11.99 -18.01
CA MET A 691 -18.89 11.80 -16.74
C MET A 691 -18.16 10.87 -15.75
N THR A 692 -17.00 10.34 -16.14
CA THR A 692 -16.27 9.33 -15.35
C THR A 692 -14.94 9.85 -14.77
N ALA A 693 -14.64 11.15 -14.85
CA ALA A 693 -13.29 11.70 -14.66
C ALA A 693 -12.99 12.41 -13.31
N GLN A 694 -13.74 12.17 -12.23
CA GLN A 694 -13.54 12.82 -10.92
C GLN A 694 -13.60 11.82 -9.74
N PRO A 695 -12.91 12.08 -8.61
CA PRO A 695 -12.56 11.07 -7.61
C PRO A 695 -13.80 10.54 -6.85
N ILE A 696 -13.80 9.24 -6.56
CA ILE A 696 -14.92 8.57 -5.87
C ILE A 696 -14.58 8.39 -4.38
N LEU A 697 -15.51 8.79 -3.50
CA LEU A 697 -15.48 8.58 -2.04
C LEU A 697 -16.13 7.23 -1.65
N PRO A 698 -15.68 6.57 -0.56
CA PRO A 698 -16.13 5.23 -0.17
C PRO A 698 -17.53 5.22 0.46
N VAL A 699 -18.40 4.30 0.04
CA VAL A 699 -19.73 4.07 0.64
C VAL A 699 -19.77 2.71 1.31
N ALA A 700 -20.30 2.66 2.53
CA ALA A 700 -20.44 1.44 3.31
C ALA A 700 -21.82 1.37 3.96
N GLN A 701 -22.48 0.22 3.87
CA GLN A 701 -23.63 -0.13 4.72
C GLN A 701 -23.85 -1.65 4.79
N THR A 702 -24.27 -2.11 5.97
CA THR A 702 -24.54 -3.49 6.36
C THR A 702 -26.06 -3.66 6.60
N ILE A 703 -26.70 -4.72 6.10
CA ILE A 703 -28.03 -5.19 6.57
C ILE A 703 -28.07 -6.74 6.54
N GLN A 704 -28.77 -7.30 7.54
CA GLN A 704 -28.86 -8.70 7.98
C GLN A 704 -29.41 -9.72 6.97
N ALA A 705 -29.02 -10.97 7.22
CA ALA A 705 -29.24 -12.19 6.44
C ALA A 705 -30.70 -12.57 6.16
N ASP A 706 -30.97 -13.01 4.92
CA ASP A 706 -31.65 -14.27 4.61
C ASP A 706 -31.51 -14.59 3.10
N GLY A 707 -30.77 -15.65 2.79
CA GLY A 707 -30.70 -16.28 1.46
C GLY A 707 -29.81 -15.58 0.43
N LEU A 708 -28.78 -16.30 -0.06
CA LEU A 708 -28.04 -16.08 -1.31
C LEU A 708 -27.89 -14.61 -1.74
N ILE A 709 -26.78 -13.97 -1.35
CA ILE A 709 -26.04 -12.88 -2.05
C ILE A 709 -25.16 -12.20 -1.00
N SER A 710 -23.84 -12.26 -1.17
CA SER A 710 -22.89 -11.27 -0.64
C SER A 710 -21.47 -11.67 -1.01
N VAL A 711 -20.88 -11.04 -2.04
CA VAL A 711 -19.56 -10.38 -2.00
C VAL A 711 -19.49 -9.45 -3.23
N PHE A 712 -18.69 -8.39 -3.16
CA PHE A 712 -18.35 -7.40 -4.20
C PHE A 712 -19.01 -6.02 -4.09
N GLY A 713 -19.32 -5.59 -2.87
CA GLY A 713 -19.01 -4.21 -2.48
C GLY A 713 -17.55 -4.19 -2.04
N ILE A 714 -16.74 -3.23 -2.53
CA ILE A 714 -15.42 -2.75 -2.03
C ILE A 714 -14.32 -2.59 -3.11
N ILE A 715 -14.40 -3.13 -4.34
CA ILE A 715 -13.30 -3.02 -5.36
C ILE A 715 -13.61 -2.17 -6.60
N MET A 716 -14.43 -1.12 -6.50
CA MET A 716 -14.62 -0.18 -7.62
C MET A 716 -14.44 1.27 -7.13
N LEU A 717 -13.35 1.51 -6.39
CA LEU A 717 -12.86 2.86 -6.07
C LEU A 717 -11.50 3.18 -6.74
N SER A 718 -10.90 2.25 -7.48
CA SER A 718 -9.49 2.36 -7.90
C SER A 718 -9.24 2.35 -9.41
N LEU A 719 -10.27 2.48 -10.26
CA LEU A 719 -10.09 2.33 -11.72
C LEU A 719 -10.53 3.49 -12.62
N LEU A 720 -10.63 4.70 -12.06
CA LEU A 720 -10.84 5.93 -12.84
C LEU A 720 -9.78 7.02 -12.55
N VAL A 721 -8.58 6.63 -12.10
CA VAL A 721 -7.51 7.60 -11.76
C VAL A 721 -6.36 7.66 -12.78
N LEU A 722 -6.35 6.85 -13.84
CA LEU A 722 -5.29 6.92 -14.85
C LEU A 722 -5.85 6.86 -16.28
N ALA A 723 -6.25 8.04 -16.78
CA ALA A 723 -6.09 8.53 -18.16
C ALA A 723 -6.72 9.94 -18.27
#